data_AF-A0A858BSG5-F1
#
_entry.id   AF-A0A858BSG5-F1
#
_cell.length_a   1.000
_cell.length_b   1.000
_cell.length_c   1.000
_cell.angle_alpha   90.00
_cell.angle_beta   90.00
_cell.angle_gamma   90.00
#
_symmetry.space_group_name_H-M   'P 1'
#
loop_
_entity.id
_entity.type
_entity.pdbx_description
1 polymer ?
#
loop_
_entity_poly.entity_id
_entity_poly.type
_entity_poly.pdbx_seq_one_letter_code
_entity_poly.pdbx_strand_id
1 'polypeptide(L)'
;MNGFLHIKRVLYIIVLTVLLFCQSGLSYADTDLRPSAPTTPEDSKQVIRVGFFEMSGFNDINEDGSLGGFGYEYLMEIAKYTGWQYDFISYTGEGTKQHRLTYSEALDMLSQGKIDILGSMCKTSQRSQIYLYPTFPYNINYSSLSTSATNTSYTISDFSSLDGTVIGTLRGSSRDEEIRSYLKENGVKNYSFKAYDSMDDLQEALTQTHQIDCIYANNFRSLSDQRVLTRLNPSPYYFAMSKASGDKLDALSSAIEQIELNRPLFSKKLLTKYFQETPYSPVALSPQELTYIQENPVVRVACNPNLAPFEYYDNKTGTFNGISADLLKYIEKQTGLSFSFIPATSYADALSRVKSNQKNAPQVIAAFGADYQWAESNQMQLTLSYLDLPVSAIYNRTVKNYNDLNLTVAVEKGSYLTEKLKKEKDYSHYVYYDTLEECLQAVNHGDADITFTSTYSADYFLSHARYYNLRLFATYDLNYGLALAVTNDSSDLLFSILNKTLINMPADTFNEIFYENILFHKDNAFLSDFIFTHLYQSIAAASLLSTLAIFGLLYVRNARKKLRQEKDINDERINLALMHTNICLWDYDYKNKLLIQPSGSKKIFAPSQHIYNVPEALACSDCVHPACRDAFCDLFYQIQEAESMVSGVFQIRTMGTPEVPVPPYTWMRITLTKVFDESGALLRILGVSEDIDEEMSFRERATKDSLTNLLNRAAFRQRTVQYLSEHSDDDVGAAMFLIDIDNFKQINDLCGHSIGDEILVAVAQALLANFRSDDLICRLGGDEFTVFMKHICHVDEVTNKAKTLSQALLFQREDFLITCSVGAVIKKANASYEDLYWHADRAMYQAKRHGKNQWHLLS
;
A
#
# COMPACT_ATOMS: atom_id res chain seq x y z
N MET A 1 34.96 -0.69 26.39
CA MET A 1 34.01 -0.91 27.50
C MET A 1 33.63 0.37 28.26
N ASN A 2 33.71 1.58 27.65
CA ASN A 2 33.35 2.85 28.30
C ASN A 2 32.16 3.61 27.65
N GLY A 3 31.59 3.11 26.55
CA GLY A 3 30.42 3.75 25.88
C GLY A 3 29.06 3.38 26.47
N PHE A 4 28.93 2.19 27.07
CA PHE A 4 27.65 1.67 27.58
C PHE A 4 27.24 2.26 28.95
N LEU A 5 28.18 2.82 29.72
CA LEU A 5 27.89 3.44 31.02
C LEU A 5 27.31 4.86 30.88
N HIS A 6 27.56 5.55 29.77
CA HIS A 6 27.11 6.93 29.58
C HIS A 6 25.63 7.00 29.19
N ILE A 7 25.16 6.06 28.36
CA ILE A 7 23.76 5.98 27.94
C ILE A 7 22.85 5.63 29.13
N LYS A 8 23.27 4.74 30.05
CA LYS A 8 22.50 4.45 31.26
C LYS A 8 22.41 5.63 32.23
N ARG A 9 23.46 6.44 32.38
CA ARG A 9 23.43 7.63 33.25
C ARG A 9 22.55 8.75 32.70
N VAL A 10 22.54 8.96 31.38
CA VAL A 10 21.66 9.94 30.74
C VAL A 10 20.19 9.49 30.81
N LEU A 11 19.90 8.20 30.62
CA LEU A 11 18.54 7.67 30.77
C LEU A 11 18.05 7.73 32.23
N TYR A 12 18.92 7.48 33.22
CA TYR A 12 18.57 7.57 34.63
C TYR A 12 18.32 9.02 35.07
N ILE A 13 19.07 9.98 34.53
CA ILE A 13 18.85 11.41 34.79
C ILE A 13 17.54 11.87 34.17
N ILE A 14 17.22 11.48 32.93
CA ILE A 14 15.95 11.82 32.25
C ILE A 14 14.76 11.21 32.98
N VAL A 15 14.86 9.96 33.46
CA VAL A 15 13.80 9.32 34.25
C VAL A 15 13.65 9.95 35.64
N LEU A 16 14.73 10.37 36.29
CA LEU A 16 14.64 11.15 37.54
C LEU A 16 14.08 12.56 37.32
N THR A 17 14.36 13.22 36.19
CA THR A 17 13.82 14.56 35.92
C THR A 17 12.32 14.51 35.59
N VAL A 18 11.85 13.43 34.97
CA VAL A 18 10.43 13.20 34.68
C VAL A 18 9.66 12.78 35.95
N LEU A 19 10.29 12.06 36.89
CA LEU A 19 9.68 11.70 38.18
C LEU A 19 9.66 12.86 39.20
N LEU A 20 10.64 13.78 39.15
CA LEU A 20 10.66 14.98 40.00
C LEU A 20 9.67 16.07 39.54
N PHE A 21 9.24 16.06 38.26
CA PHE A 21 8.20 16.98 37.75
C PHE A 21 6.76 16.47 37.96
N CYS A 22 6.57 15.21 38.36
CA CYS A 22 5.25 14.63 38.68
C CYS A 22 4.91 14.60 40.18
N GLN A 23 5.72 15.20 41.06
CA GLN A 23 5.44 15.31 42.51
C GLN A 23 5.40 16.75 43.05
N SER A 24 5.53 17.78 42.21
CA SER A 24 5.36 19.19 42.59
C SER A 24 4.04 19.76 42.05
N GLY A 25 2.94 19.10 42.38
CA GLY A 25 1.58 19.49 41.99
C GLY A 25 0.57 19.10 43.05
N LEU A 26 0.79 19.53 44.30
CA LEU A 26 -0.19 19.54 45.41
C LEU A 26 0.45 20.21 46.63
N SER A 27 0.44 21.55 46.64
CA SER A 27 0.46 22.42 47.83
C SER A 27 0.66 23.86 47.38
N TYR A 28 -0.37 24.44 46.77
CA TYR A 28 -0.59 25.86 46.89
C TYR A 28 -1.82 26.02 47.78
N ALA A 29 -1.56 26.37 49.03
CA ALA A 29 -2.58 26.88 49.92
C ALA A 29 -3.06 28.20 49.30
N ASP A 30 -4.32 28.23 48.88
CA ASP A 30 -4.98 29.48 48.55
C ASP A 30 -4.97 30.36 49.80
N THR A 31 -4.17 31.42 49.72
CA THR A 31 -4.35 32.63 50.50
C THR A 31 -5.67 33.25 50.08
N ASP A 32 -6.76 32.75 50.67
CA ASP A 32 -8.02 33.47 50.75
C ASP A 32 -7.78 34.71 51.62
N LEU A 33 -7.46 35.82 50.96
CA LEU A 33 -7.71 37.17 51.46
C LEU A 33 -9.22 37.33 51.63
N ARG A 34 -9.75 36.77 52.72
CA ARG A 34 -11.02 37.20 53.28
C ARG A 34 -10.84 38.65 53.72
N PRO A 35 -11.58 39.64 53.18
CA PRO A 35 -11.77 40.86 53.93
C PRO A 35 -12.43 40.47 55.25
N SER A 36 -11.78 40.83 56.35
CA SER A 36 -12.32 40.68 57.70
C SER A 36 -13.71 41.29 57.74
N ALA A 37 -14.74 40.44 57.86
CA ALA A 37 -16.07 40.87 58.22
C ALA A 37 -15.97 41.64 59.53
N PRO A 38 -16.56 42.85 59.65
CA PRO A 38 -16.70 43.48 60.94
C PRO A 38 -17.52 42.53 61.82
N THR A 39 -16.97 42.16 62.97
CA THR A 39 -17.72 41.52 64.04
C THR A 39 -18.75 42.51 64.56
N THR A 40 -19.94 42.51 63.96
CA THR A 40 -21.14 43.07 64.58
C THR A 40 -21.75 42.05 65.54
N PRO A 41 -22.40 42.52 66.63
CA PRO A 41 -22.96 41.64 67.65
C PRO A 41 -24.03 40.71 67.05
N GLU A 42 -24.35 39.60 67.74
CA GLU A 42 -25.55 38.81 67.49
C GLU A 42 -26.82 39.68 67.63
N ASP A 43 -27.13 40.46 66.60
CA ASP A 43 -28.47 41.00 66.38
C ASP A 43 -29.32 39.85 65.83
N SER A 44 -30.46 39.61 66.47
CA SER A 44 -31.46 38.63 66.04
C SER A 44 -31.70 38.76 64.53
N LYS A 45 -31.26 37.76 63.74
CA LYS A 45 -31.50 37.74 62.30
C LYS A 45 -33.01 37.89 62.05
N GLN A 46 -33.40 38.90 61.28
CA GLN A 46 -34.81 39.16 61.00
C GLN A 46 -35.37 38.02 60.14
N VAL A 47 -36.42 37.36 60.64
CA VAL A 47 -37.14 36.30 59.93
C VAL A 47 -38.23 36.91 59.06
N ILE A 48 -38.25 36.55 57.78
CA ILE A 48 -39.18 37.04 56.76
C ILE A 48 -40.05 35.88 56.29
N ARG A 49 -41.37 36.01 56.45
CA ARG A 49 -42.32 34.98 56.02
C ARG A 49 -42.59 35.12 54.52
N VAL A 50 -42.31 34.08 53.75
CA VAL A 50 -42.45 34.08 52.29
C VAL A 50 -43.59 33.16 51.91
N GLY A 51 -44.57 33.67 51.17
CA GLY A 51 -45.57 32.81 50.53
C GLY A 51 -44.92 31.99 49.41
N PHE A 52 -44.91 30.66 49.55
CA PHE A 52 -44.20 29.75 48.66
C PHE A 52 -45.16 28.70 48.09
N PHE A 53 -46.06 29.17 47.21
CA PHE A 53 -46.94 28.32 46.42
C PHE A 53 -46.14 27.62 45.32
N GLU A 54 -46.51 26.38 45.01
CA GLU A 54 -45.82 25.58 44.00
C GLU A 54 -46.01 26.16 42.59
N MET A 55 -44.89 26.36 41.90
CA MET A 55 -44.87 26.78 40.51
C MET A 55 -43.60 26.21 39.88
N SER A 56 -43.76 25.17 39.06
CA SER A 56 -42.64 24.40 38.48
C SER A 56 -41.55 25.30 37.88
N GLY A 57 -40.31 25.11 38.31
CA GLY A 57 -39.12 25.88 37.95
C GLY A 57 -38.93 27.19 38.73
N PHE A 58 -39.99 27.76 39.32
CA PHE A 58 -39.91 29.00 40.09
C PHE A 58 -39.87 28.75 41.59
N ASN A 59 -40.87 28.05 42.10
CA ASN A 59 -41.00 27.62 43.48
C ASN A 59 -41.22 26.10 43.45
N ASP A 60 -40.13 25.35 43.48
CA ASP A 60 -40.16 23.89 43.47
C ASP A 60 -40.21 23.36 44.90
N ILE A 61 -41.09 22.40 45.14
CA ILE A 61 -41.18 21.65 46.39
C ILE A 61 -40.95 20.18 46.04
N ASN A 62 -39.74 19.68 46.32
CA ASN A 62 -39.36 18.31 46.01
C ASN A 62 -40.12 17.31 46.89
N GLU A 63 -40.15 16.03 46.48
CA GLU A 63 -40.83 14.95 47.23
C GLU A 63 -40.29 14.79 48.66
N ASP A 64 -39.02 15.11 48.90
CA ASP A 64 -38.37 15.09 50.21
C ASP A 64 -38.66 16.33 51.07
N GLY A 65 -39.45 17.28 50.55
CA GLY A 65 -39.79 18.55 51.20
C GLY A 65 -38.73 19.64 51.05
N SER A 66 -37.64 19.39 50.32
CA SER A 66 -36.65 20.44 50.03
C SER A 66 -37.21 21.48 49.05
N LEU A 67 -36.83 22.74 49.25
CA LEU A 67 -37.29 23.87 48.45
C LEU A 67 -36.24 24.25 47.40
N GLY A 68 -36.71 24.62 46.20
CA GLY A 68 -35.85 25.00 45.09
C GLY A 68 -36.54 25.94 44.09
N GLY A 69 -35.89 26.13 42.94
CA GLY A 69 -36.42 26.96 41.86
C GLY A 69 -35.85 28.38 41.83
N PHE A 70 -36.18 29.10 40.77
CA PHE A 70 -35.74 30.48 40.51
C PHE A 70 -36.00 31.41 41.70
N GLY A 71 -37.23 31.41 42.23
CA GLY A 71 -37.67 32.30 43.29
C GLY A 71 -36.90 32.05 44.59
N TYR A 72 -36.68 30.78 44.92
CA TYR A 72 -35.89 30.36 46.08
C TYR A 72 -34.42 30.83 45.97
N GLU A 73 -33.73 30.53 44.88
CA GLU A 73 -32.31 30.90 44.73
C GLU A 73 -32.11 32.42 44.68
N TYR A 74 -33.06 33.16 44.09
CA TYR A 74 -33.00 34.62 44.10
C TYR A 74 -33.17 35.17 45.52
N LEU A 75 -34.12 34.65 46.30
CA LEU A 75 -34.28 35.03 47.71
C LEU A 75 -33.02 34.70 48.52
N MET A 76 -32.40 33.52 48.31
CA MET A 76 -31.13 33.19 48.97
C MET A 76 -30.01 34.18 48.62
N GLU A 77 -30.00 34.71 47.40
CA GLU A 77 -29.05 35.77 47.02
C GLU A 77 -29.38 37.08 47.72
N ILE A 78 -30.66 37.48 47.81
CA ILE A 78 -31.11 38.66 48.57
C ILE A 78 -30.66 38.57 50.03
N ALA A 79 -30.78 37.41 50.67
CA ALA A 79 -30.34 37.20 52.06
C ALA A 79 -28.85 37.50 52.29
N LYS A 80 -27.99 37.39 51.27
CA LYS A 80 -26.55 37.73 51.41
C LYS A 80 -26.33 39.23 51.57
N TYR A 81 -27.23 40.06 51.03
CA TYR A 81 -27.15 41.52 51.10
C TYR A 81 -27.96 42.08 52.28
N THR A 82 -29.06 41.42 52.66
CA THR A 82 -29.95 41.90 53.75
C THR A 82 -29.67 41.24 55.10
N GLY A 83 -29.05 40.06 55.13
CA GLY A 83 -28.91 39.23 56.34
C GLY A 83 -30.19 38.53 56.79
N TRP A 84 -31.24 38.53 55.97
CA TRP A 84 -32.54 37.92 56.30
C TRP A 84 -32.48 36.39 56.41
N GLN A 85 -33.33 35.85 57.27
CA GLN A 85 -33.70 34.44 57.26
C GLN A 85 -35.12 34.30 56.74
N TYR A 86 -35.40 33.29 55.92
CA TYR A 86 -36.72 33.10 55.33
C TYR A 86 -37.46 31.94 55.99
N ASP A 87 -38.72 32.17 56.32
CA ASP A 87 -39.70 31.16 56.72
C ASP A 87 -40.67 30.96 55.55
N PHE A 88 -40.52 29.85 54.83
CA PHE A 88 -41.30 29.57 53.61
C PHE A 88 -42.62 28.88 53.97
N ILE A 89 -43.72 29.58 53.72
CA ILE A 89 -45.07 29.07 53.95
C ILE A 89 -45.59 28.44 52.66
N SER A 90 -45.55 27.10 52.60
CA SER A 90 -45.98 26.31 51.43
C SER A 90 -47.29 25.55 51.61
N TYR A 91 -47.83 25.51 52.83
CA TYR A 91 -49.02 24.74 53.17
C TYR A 91 -49.97 25.56 54.04
N THR A 92 -51.28 25.39 53.83
CA THR A 92 -52.34 26.04 54.62
C THR A 92 -53.38 25.01 55.07
N GLY A 93 -54.17 25.34 56.10
CA GLY A 93 -55.12 24.43 56.73
C GLY A 93 -54.65 23.92 58.10
N GLU A 94 -55.57 23.29 58.85
CA GLU A 94 -55.30 22.76 60.20
C GLU A 94 -55.36 21.22 60.24
N GLY A 95 -54.40 20.60 60.92
CA GLY A 95 -54.39 19.15 61.18
C GLY A 95 -54.29 18.31 59.92
N THR A 96 -55.16 17.30 59.78
CA THR A 96 -55.17 16.36 58.65
C THR A 96 -55.78 16.94 57.35
N LYS A 97 -56.20 18.21 57.36
CA LYS A 97 -56.77 18.92 56.20
C LYS A 97 -55.80 19.92 55.57
N GLN A 98 -54.50 19.73 55.77
CA GLN A 98 -53.49 20.62 55.21
C GLN A 98 -53.36 20.39 53.69
N HIS A 99 -53.40 21.45 52.90
CA HIS A 99 -53.20 21.41 51.45
C HIS A 99 -52.11 22.40 51.04
N ARG A 100 -51.58 22.23 49.81
CA ARG A 100 -50.56 23.12 49.24
C ARG A 100 -51.14 24.53 49.07
N LEU A 101 -50.38 25.54 49.47
CA LEU A 101 -50.76 26.95 49.34
C LEU A 101 -51.01 27.26 47.87
N THR A 102 -52.21 27.74 47.54
CA THR A 102 -52.54 28.21 46.19
C THR A 102 -52.11 29.66 45.97
N TYR A 103 -51.98 30.08 44.71
CA TYR A 103 -51.63 31.48 44.40
C TYR A 103 -52.66 32.48 44.96
N SER A 104 -53.95 32.17 44.88
CA SER A 104 -55.02 33.03 45.40
C SER A 104 -54.95 33.17 46.93
N GLU A 105 -54.71 32.07 47.64
CA GLU A 105 -54.53 32.11 49.10
C GLU A 105 -53.28 32.90 49.50
N ALA A 106 -52.18 32.77 48.73
CA ALA A 106 -50.96 33.54 48.97
C ALA A 106 -51.20 35.06 48.82
N LEU A 107 -51.97 35.48 47.81
CA LEU A 107 -52.37 36.89 47.63
C LEU A 107 -53.19 37.41 48.81
N ASP A 108 -54.13 36.61 49.31
CA ASP A 108 -54.95 36.97 50.47
C ASP A 108 -54.09 37.07 51.73
N MET A 109 -53.19 36.11 51.96
CA MET A 109 -52.25 36.12 53.08
C MET A 109 -51.32 37.34 53.04
N LEU A 110 -50.84 37.74 51.86
CA LEU A 110 -50.03 38.95 51.69
C LEU A 110 -50.82 40.22 52.01
N SER A 111 -52.09 40.29 51.60
CA SER A 111 -52.95 41.46 51.86
C SER A 111 -53.25 41.64 53.35
N GLN A 112 -53.33 40.53 54.09
CA GLN A 112 -53.57 40.47 55.53
C GLN A 112 -52.29 40.61 56.38
N GLY A 113 -51.09 40.65 55.76
CA GLY A 113 -49.82 40.69 56.47
C GLY A 113 -49.44 39.38 57.19
N LYS A 114 -50.07 38.25 56.81
CA LYS A 114 -49.71 36.91 57.31
C LYS A 114 -48.39 36.40 56.71
N ILE A 115 -48.07 36.85 55.50
CA ILE A 115 -46.75 36.72 54.88
C ILE A 115 -46.19 38.12 54.59
N ASP A 116 -44.87 38.23 54.58
CA ASP A 116 -44.15 39.47 54.36
C ASP A 116 -43.83 39.70 52.88
N ILE A 117 -43.44 38.63 52.17
CA ILE A 117 -43.02 38.67 50.77
C ILE A 117 -43.76 37.62 49.94
N LEU A 118 -44.10 37.97 48.69
CA LEU A 118 -44.57 37.06 47.67
C LEU A 118 -43.85 37.31 46.33
N GLY A 119 -43.26 36.26 45.76
CA GLY A 119 -42.64 36.30 44.43
C GLY A 119 -43.67 36.20 43.30
N SER A 120 -43.21 36.31 42.04
CA SER A 120 -44.06 36.23 40.85
C SER A 120 -45.20 37.27 40.84
N MET A 121 -44.92 38.50 41.31
CA MET A 121 -45.91 39.59 41.36
C MET A 121 -45.69 40.65 40.28
N CYS A 122 -46.73 40.92 39.48
CA CYS A 122 -46.78 42.05 38.56
C CYS A 122 -47.29 43.32 39.25
N LYS A 123 -46.61 44.45 39.02
CA LYS A 123 -47.04 45.76 39.51
C LYS A 123 -48.11 46.35 38.58
N THR A 124 -49.31 46.57 39.10
CA THR A 124 -50.40 47.27 38.39
C THR A 124 -50.92 48.43 39.23
N SER A 125 -51.67 49.37 38.64
CA SER A 125 -52.27 50.49 39.37
C SER A 125 -53.20 50.02 40.49
N GLN A 126 -53.98 48.97 40.26
CA GLN A 126 -54.85 48.36 41.27
C GLN A 126 -54.04 47.66 42.37
N ARG A 127 -53.05 46.82 42.00
CA ARG A 127 -52.25 46.07 42.98
C ARG A 127 -51.34 46.97 43.82
N SER A 128 -50.89 48.10 43.28
CA SER A 128 -50.07 49.08 44.02
C SER A 128 -50.87 49.80 45.12
N GLN A 129 -52.20 49.74 45.09
CA GLN A 129 -53.04 50.23 46.18
C GLN A 129 -53.09 49.25 47.36
N ILE A 130 -52.73 47.97 47.14
CA ILE A 130 -52.87 46.87 48.10
C ILE A 130 -51.50 46.42 48.62
N TYR A 131 -50.50 46.32 47.74
CA TYR A 131 -49.16 45.80 48.03
C TYR A 131 -48.07 46.83 47.77
N LEU A 132 -46.92 46.61 48.40
CA LEU A 132 -45.70 47.40 48.18
C LEU A 132 -44.77 46.67 47.19
N TYR A 133 -44.03 47.44 46.39
CA TYR A 133 -43.16 46.91 45.34
C TYR A 133 -41.79 47.58 45.42
N PRO A 134 -40.68 46.82 45.34
CA PRO A 134 -39.36 47.40 45.31
C PRO A 134 -39.15 48.25 44.05
N THR A 135 -38.15 49.14 44.10
CA THR A 135 -37.85 50.08 42.99
C THR A 135 -37.50 49.34 41.70
N PHE A 136 -36.73 48.27 41.81
CA PHE A 136 -36.28 47.47 40.68
C PHE A 136 -37.00 46.11 40.66
N PRO A 137 -37.47 45.65 39.50
CA PRO A 137 -37.93 44.28 39.34
C PRO A 137 -36.74 43.32 39.39
N TYR A 138 -36.99 42.08 39.83
CA TYR A 138 -35.96 41.03 39.83
C TYR A 138 -35.86 40.31 38.46
N ASN A 139 -36.91 40.40 37.63
CA ASN A 139 -36.95 39.81 36.30
C ASN A 139 -38.02 40.49 35.42
N ILE A 140 -37.89 40.36 34.11
CA ILE A 140 -38.89 40.71 33.10
C ILE A 140 -39.36 39.42 32.43
N ASN A 141 -40.67 39.19 32.43
CA ASN A 141 -41.27 38.01 31.82
C ASN A 141 -42.31 38.38 30.79
N TYR A 142 -42.56 37.44 29.89
CA TYR A 142 -43.53 37.58 28.81
C TYR A 142 -44.70 36.65 29.05
N SER A 143 -45.88 37.08 28.64
CA SER A 143 -47.00 36.13 28.47
C SER A 143 -46.81 35.40 27.16
N SER A 144 -47.11 34.11 27.12
CA SER A 144 -47.20 33.37 25.88
C SER A 144 -48.58 32.76 25.72
N LEU A 145 -49.13 32.93 24.52
CA LEU A 145 -50.21 32.09 24.01
C LEU A 145 -49.55 30.87 23.37
N SER A 146 -49.90 29.68 23.83
CA SER A 146 -49.39 28.43 23.30
C SER A 146 -50.51 27.43 23.03
N THR A 147 -50.27 26.48 22.15
CA THR A 147 -51.16 25.34 21.86
C THR A 147 -50.39 24.03 22.03
N SER A 148 -51.05 22.88 21.85
CA SER A 148 -50.37 21.57 21.86
C SER A 148 -49.25 21.54 20.81
N ALA A 149 -48.10 20.96 21.16
CA ALA A 149 -46.95 20.87 20.24
C ALA A 149 -47.30 20.16 18.92
N THR A 150 -48.24 19.21 18.93
CA THR A 150 -48.65 18.46 17.73
C THR A 150 -49.70 19.20 16.88
N ASN A 151 -50.31 20.25 17.41
CA ASN A 151 -51.33 21.00 16.70
C ASN A 151 -50.69 22.07 15.82
N THR A 152 -50.71 21.88 14.50
CA THR A 152 -50.17 22.81 13.51
C THR A 152 -51.22 23.74 12.89
N SER A 153 -52.50 23.59 13.26
CA SER A 153 -53.62 24.33 12.67
C SER A 153 -53.60 25.82 13.01
N TYR A 154 -53.03 26.19 14.16
CA TYR A 154 -52.95 27.57 14.61
C TYR A 154 -51.63 28.20 14.20
N THR A 155 -51.65 29.35 13.52
CA THR A 155 -50.42 30.07 13.15
C THR A 155 -50.57 31.56 13.45
N ILE A 156 -49.51 32.19 13.95
CA ILE A 156 -49.54 33.64 14.27
C ILE A 156 -49.65 34.51 13.01
N SER A 157 -49.20 33.98 11.87
CA SER A 157 -49.35 34.62 10.56
C SER A 157 -50.80 34.63 10.06
N ASP A 158 -51.68 33.82 10.66
CA ASP A 158 -53.09 33.74 10.30
C ASP A 158 -53.97 33.82 11.55
N PHE A 159 -54.29 35.04 11.97
CA PHE A 159 -55.16 35.29 13.12
C PHE A 159 -56.56 34.69 12.96
N SER A 160 -57.03 34.46 11.74
CA SER A 160 -58.33 33.81 11.52
C SER A 160 -58.34 32.35 12.00
N SER A 161 -57.17 31.69 12.07
CA SER A 161 -57.05 30.36 12.65
C SER A 161 -57.43 30.30 14.13
N LEU A 162 -57.39 31.43 14.86
CA LEU A 162 -57.75 31.50 16.28
C LEU A 162 -59.26 31.70 16.52
N ASP A 163 -60.07 31.90 15.48
CA ASP A 163 -61.52 32.02 15.64
C ASP A 163 -62.15 30.69 16.08
N GLY A 164 -62.97 30.75 17.12
CA GLY A 164 -63.64 29.62 17.75
C GLY A 164 -62.85 28.96 18.89
N THR A 165 -61.64 29.43 19.19
CA THR A 165 -60.77 28.80 20.19
C THR A 165 -61.23 29.00 21.63
N VAL A 166 -60.97 27.98 22.46
CA VAL A 166 -61.12 28.01 23.92
C VAL A 166 -59.74 28.21 24.55
N ILE A 167 -59.55 29.33 25.25
CA ILE A 167 -58.27 29.73 25.84
C ILE A 167 -58.30 29.49 27.36
N GLY A 168 -57.40 28.63 27.84
CA GLY A 168 -57.16 28.40 29.25
C GLY A 168 -56.33 29.52 29.88
N THR A 169 -56.72 29.96 31.07
CA THR A 169 -56.01 30.98 31.88
C THR A 169 -55.95 30.55 33.35
N LEU A 170 -54.99 31.06 34.11
CA LEU A 170 -54.97 30.88 35.57
C LEU A 170 -55.99 31.79 36.25
N ARG A 171 -56.72 31.26 37.23
CA ARG A 171 -57.67 32.03 38.02
C ARG A 171 -56.97 33.18 38.76
N GLY A 172 -57.47 34.40 38.60
CA GLY A 172 -56.90 35.60 39.22
C GLY A 172 -55.69 36.19 38.47
N SER A 173 -55.41 35.71 37.26
CA SER A 173 -54.43 36.32 36.34
C SER A 173 -54.75 37.79 36.11
N SER A 174 -53.75 38.66 36.31
CA SER A 174 -53.88 40.10 36.03
C SER A 174 -53.73 40.43 34.54
N ARG A 175 -53.65 39.42 33.67
CA ARG A 175 -53.30 39.57 32.24
C ARG A 175 -54.42 39.19 31.29
N ASP A 176 -55.58 38.78 31.81
CA ASP A 176 -56.69 38.33 30.96
C ASP A 176 -57.23 39.45 30.06
N GLU A 177 -57.12 40.71 30.48
CA GLU A 177 -57.48 41.87 29.65
C GLU A 177 -56.48 42.11 28.50
N GLU A 178 -55.21 41.76 28.68
CA GLU A 178 -54.17 41.93 27.66
C GLU A 178 -54.44 41.03 26.45
N ILE A 179 -54.67 39.74 26.69
CA ILE A 179 -54.96 38.79 25.60
C ILE A 179 -56.29 39.12 24.91
N ARG A 180 -57.30 39.58 25.66
CA ARG A 180 -58.58 40.02 25.07
C ARG A 180 -58.39 41.21 24.13
N SER A 181 -57.57 42.19 24.55
CA SER A 181 -57.26 43.36 23.74
C SER A 181 -56.49 42.96 22.49
N TYR A 182 -55.46 42.13 22.65
CA TYR A 182 -54.65 41.62 21.53
C TYR A 182 -55.47 40.86 20.48
N LEU A 183 -56.33 39.92 20.91
CA LEU A 183 -57.18 39.15 19.98
C LEU A 183 -58.16 40.05 19.24
N LYS A 184 -58.74 41.04 19.93
CA LYS A 184 -59.67 42.00 19.34
C LYS A 184 -59.00 42.92 18.32
N GLU A 185 -57.80 43.44 18.63
CA GLU A 185 -57.03 44.30 17.73
C GLU A 185 -56.60 43.57 16.45
N ASN A 186 -56.32 42.27 16.56
CA ASN A 186 -55.97 41.42 15.42
C ASN A 186 -57.19 40.77 14.73
N GLY A 187 -58.41 41.22 15.03
CA GLY A 187 -59.61 40.86 14.28
C GLY A 187 -60.21 39.48 14.59
N VAL A 188 -59.78 38.80 15.67
CA VAL A 188 -60.37 37.54 16.14
C VAL A 188 -61.70 37.86 16.82
N LYS A 189 -62.81 37.31 16.30
CA LYS A 189 -64.17 37.67 16.71
C LYS A 189 -64.79 36.68 17.67
N ASN A 190 -64.46 35.40 17.54
CA ASN A 190 -65.07 34.33 18.32
C ASN A 190 -64.01 33.64 19.18
N TYR A 191 -64.09 33.74 20.50
CA TYR A 191 -63.23 33.00 21.43
C TYR A 191 -63.89 32.90 22.80
N SER A 192 -63.50 31.92 23.61
CA SER A 192 -63.96 31.79 24.99
C SER A 192 -62.79 31.55 25.95
N PHE A 193 -62.97 31.89 27.23
CA PHE A 193 -61.95 31.69 28.25
C PHE A 193 -62.42 30.70 29.31
N LYS A 194 -61.51 29.85 29.77
CA LYS A 194 -61.74 28.94 30.89
C LYS A 194 -60.63 29.10 31.91
N ALA A 195 -61.02 29.39 33.15
CA ALA A 195 -60.08 29.63 34.26
C ALA A 195 -59.84 28.32 35.04
N TYR A 196 -58.58 28.10 35.40
CA TYR A 196 -58.10 26.93 36.13
C TYR A 196 -57.29 27.35 37.36
N ASP A 197 -57.22 26.50 38.38
CA ASP A 197 -56.62 26.85 39.67
C ASP A 197 -55.10 26.58 39.71
N SER A 198 -54.61 25.65 38.89
CA SER A 198 -53.19 25.34 38.76
C SER A 198 -52.71 25.28 37.30
N MET A 199 -51.39 25.34 37.10
CA MET A 199 -50.77 25.17 35.78
C MET A 199 -50.87 23.73 35.28
N ASP A 200 -50.87 22.74 36.19
CA ASP A 200 -51.00 21.33 35.84
C ASP A 200 -52.40 21.04 35.28
N ASP A 201 -53.45 21.65 35.87
CA ASP A 201 -54.81 21.53 35.33
C ASP A 201 -54.94 22.15 33.92
N LEU A 202 -54.23 23.26 33.67
CA LEU A 202 -54.18 23.86 32.33
C LEU A 202 -53.49 22.94 31.33
N GLN A 203 -52.37 22.33 31.74
CA GLN A 203 -51.62 21.39 30.92
C GLN A 203 -52.47 20.16 30.58
N GLU A 204 -53.12 19.54 31.57
CA GLU A 204 -54.03 18.42 31.39
C GLU A 204 -55.23 18.78 30.50
N ALA A 205 -55.76 20.00 30.67
CA ALA A 205 -56.85 20.52 29.85
C ALA A 205 -56.48 20.66 28.37
N LEU A 206 -55.23 21.02 28.07
CA LEU A 206 -54.73 21.17 26.71
C LEU A 206 -54.37 19.81 26.06
N THR A 207 -53.63 18.95 26.78
CA THR A 207 -53.00 17.77 26.17
C THR A 207 -53.77 16.47 26.36
N GLN A 208 -54.47 16.28 27.49
CA GLN A 208 -55.12 15.00 27.80
C GLN A 208 -56.62 15.04 27.58
N THR A 209 -57.29 16.05 28.13
CA THR A 209 -58.77 16.14 28.08
C THR A 209 -59.28 16.98 26.92
N HIS A 210 -58.41 17.74 26.26
CA HIS A 210 -58.72 18.62 25.12
C HIS A 210 -59.92 19.56 25.37
N GLN A 211 -60.03 20.07 26.59
CA GLN A 211 -61.09 21.02 26.99
C GLN A 211 -60.77 22.46 26.58
N ILE A 212 -59.51 22.74 26.26
CA ILE A 212 -59.01 24.02 25.78
C ILE A 212 -58.10 23.80 24.56
N ASP A 213 -58.05 24.77 23.66
CA ASP A 213 -57.22 24.73 22.45
C ASP A 213 -55.86 25.42 22.65
N CYS A 214 -55.84 26.43 23.52
CA CYS A 214 -54.67 27.25 23.81
C CYS A 214 -54.55 27.55 25.31
N ILE A 215 -53.32 27.76 25.78
CA ILE A 215 -53.01 28.27 27.11
C ILE A 215 -52.46 29.69 26.97
N TYR A 216 -53.00 30.62 27.75
CA TYR A 216 -52.42 31.95 27.94
C TYR A 216 -51.92 32.10 29.37
N ALA A 217 -50.59 32.10 29.53
CA ALA A 217 -49.92 32.23 30.82
C ALA A 217 -48.51 32.84 30.65
N ASN A 218 -47.81 33.12 31.75
CA ASN A 218 -46.43 33.59 31.71
C ASN A 218 -45.44 32.48 31.26
N ASN A 219 -44.22 32.88 30.90
CA ASN A 219 -43.15 31.99 30.47
C ASN A 219 -42.36 31.33 31.63
N PHE A 220 -42.78 31.44 32.89
CA PHE A 220 -42.27 30.60 33.99
C PHE A 220 -43.02 29.26 34.02
N ARG A 221 -42.95 28.51 32.92
CA ARG A 221 -43.56 27.18 32.80
C ARG A 221 -42.75 26.28 31.88
N SER A 222 -42.87 24.97 32.05
CA SER A 222 -42.42 24.02 31.04
C SER A 222 -43.24 24.18 29.76
N LEU A 223 -42.56 24.16 28.61
CA LEU A 223 -43.17 24.20 27.28
C LEU A 223 -42.94 22.90 26.49
N SER A 224 -42.50 21.82 27.15
CA SER A 224 -42.09 20.55 26.52
C SER A 224 -43.13 19.96 25.55
N ASP A 225 -44.42 20.14 25.82
CA ASP A 225 -45.52 19.64 24.99
C ASP A 225 -46.37 20.78 24.39
N GLN A 226 -45.82 21.99 24.33
CA GLN A 226 -46.54 23.18 23.87
C GLN A 226 -45.78 23.91 22.77
N ARG A 227 -46.49 24.35 21.72
CA ARG A 227 -45.98 25.32 20.75
C ARG A 227 -46.38 26.72 21.16
N VAL A 228 -45.42 27.61 21.35
CA VAL A 228 -45.70 29.04 21.55
C VAL A 228 -46.16 29.66 20.23
N LEU A 229 -47.38 30.18 20.21
CA LEU A 229 -47.95 30.89 19.07
C LEU A 229 -47.53 32.35 19.06
N THR A 230 -47.63 33.04 20.18
CA THR A 230 -47.20 34.44 20.30
C THR A 230 -46.71 34.75 21.72
N ARG A 231 -45.84 35.75 21.82
CA ARG A 231 -45.40 36.34 23.09
C ARG A 231 -45.95 37.76 23.17
N LEU A 232 -46.71 38.03 24.23
CA LEU A 232 -47.27 39.35 24.54
C LEU A 232 -46.40 40.05 25.59
N ASN A 233 -46.67 41.35 25.82
CA ASN A 233 -45.73 42.35 26.30
C ASN A 233 -44.86 41.90 27.49
N PRO A 234 -43.57 42.32 27.52
CA PRO A 234 -42.75 42.16 28.72
C PRO A 234 -43.42 42.87 29.89
N SER A 235 -43.61 42.16 31.00
CA SER A 235 -44.00 42.78 32.26
C SER A 235 -42.97 42.51 33.35
N PRO A 236 -42.58 43.55 34.11
CA PRO A 236 -41.65 43.42 35.21
C PRO A 236 -42.29 42.67 36.38
N TYR A 237 -41.53 41.73 36.95
CA TYR A 237 -41.91 40.94 38.10
C TYR A 237 -41.10 41.31 39.34
N TYR A 238 -41.79 41.30 40.46
CA TYR A 238 -41.30 41.80 41.74
C TYR A 238 -41.55 40.79 42.85
N PHE A 239 -40.70 40.84 43.87
CA PHE A 239 -41.02 40.33 45.19
C PHE A 239 -41.88 41.39 45.87
N ALA A 240 -43.20 41.26 45.81
CA ALA A 240 -44.10 42.23 46.43
C ALA A 240 -44.12 42.02 47.95
N MET A 241 -44.28 43.11 48.68
CA MET A 241 -44.35 43.10 50.14
C MET A 241 -45.73 43.48 50.65
N SER A 242 -46.09 42.95 51.82
CA SER A 242 -47.27 43.42 52.54
C SER A 242 -47.06 44.86 53.00
N LYS A 243 -48.14 45.63 53.17
CA LYS A 243 -48.05 46.98 53.78
C LYS A 243 -47.51 46.94 55.22
N ALA A 244 -47.73 45.83 55.94
CA ALA A 244 -47.25 45.64 57.30
C ALA A 244 -45.72 45.51 57.38
N SER A 245 -45.08 45.10 56.28
CA SER A 245 -43.63 44.86 56.18
C SER A 245 -42.90 45.98 55.43
N GLY A 246 -43.53 47.17 55.30
CA GLY A 246 -43.03 48.27 54.47
C GLY A 246 -41.72 48.91 54.94
N ASP A 247 -41.37 48.75 56.21
CA ASP A 247 -40.08 49.15 56.80
C ASP A 247 -38.87 48.48 56.13
N LYS A 248 -39.09 47.35 55.45
CA LYS A 248 -38.07 46.51 54.81
C LYS A 248 -37.95 46.72 53.30
N LEU A 249 -38.81 47.55 52.71
CA LEU A 249 -38.91 47.74 51.26
C LEU A 249 -37.62 48.32 50.66
N ASP A 250 -36.98 49.26 51.36
CA ASP A 250 -35.74 49.89 50.92
C ASP A 250 -34.57 48.89 50.94
N ALA A 251 -34.52 48.03 51.95
CA ALA A 251 -33.52 46.96 52.04
C ALA A 251 -33.68 45.93 50.90
N LEU A 252 -34.92 45.54 50.57
CA LEU A 252 -35.21 44.68 49.42
C LEU A 252 -34.80 45.33 48.10
N SER A 253 -35.15 46.61 47.92
CA SER A 253 -34.83 47.36 46.70
C SER A 253 -33.33 47.49 46.49
N SER A 254 -32.59 47.82 47.55
CA SER A 254 -31.13 47.92 47.54
C SER A 254 -30.46 46.57 47.25
N ALA A 255 -30.96 45.47 47.85
CA ALA A 255 -30.42 44.14 47.60
C ALA A 255 -30.57 43.71 46.13
N ILE A 256 -31.73 43.95 45.51
CA ILE A 256 -31.97 43.65 44.09
C ILE A 256 -31.03 44.47 43.20
N GLU A 257 -30.87 45.76 43.49
CA GLU A 257 -29.94 46.64 42.76
C GLU A 257 -28.49 46.14 42.85
N GLN A 258 -28.05 45.77 44.06
CA GLN A 258 -26.69 45.25 44.28
C GLN A 258 -26.44 43.90 43.60
N ILE A 259 -27.45 43.03 43.50
CA ILE A 259 -27.34 41.77 42.76
C ILE A 259 -27.08 42.04 41.28
N GLU A 260 -27.84 42.95 40.67
CA GLU A 260 -27.67 43.27 39.25
C GLU A 260 -26.33 43.96 38.96
N LEU A 261 -25.84 44.82 39.86
CA LEU A 261 -24.54 45.50 39.73
C LEU A 261 -23.35 44.54 39.91
N ASN A 262 -23.39 43.68 40.93
CA ASN A 262 -22.25 42.81 41.27
C ASN A 262 -22.26 41.50 40.49
N ARG A 263 -23.42 41.06 39.99
CA ARG A 263 -23.58 39.84 39.20
C ARG A 263 -24.45 40.10 37.97
N PRO A 264 -23.91 40.78 36.94
CA PRO A 264 -24.64 41.03 35.71
C PRO A 264 -25.22 39.73 35.13
N LEU A 265 -26.47 39.79 34.67
CA LEU A 265 -27.20 38.65 34.09
C LEU A 265 -27.53 37.51 35.08
N PHE A 266 -27.49 37.74 36.40
CA PHE A 266 -27.85 36.73 37.39
C PHE A 266 -29.27 36.17 37.18
N SER A 267 -30.26 37.06 37.01
CA SER A 267 -31.63 36.70 36.66
C SER A 267 -31.71 35.89 35.36
N LYS A 268 -30.99 36.29 34.30
CA LYS A 268 -30.92 35.55 33.03
C LYS A 268 -30.32 34.14 33.21
N LYS A 269 -29.27 33.98 34.03
CA LYS A 269 -28.67 32.67 34.32
C LYS A 269 -29.65 31.73 35.03
N LEU A 270 -30.37 32.24 36.03
CA LEU A 270 -31.41 31.47 36.71
C LEU A 270 -32.56 31.11 35.75
N LEU A 271 -32.95 32.04 34.87
CA LEU A 271 -33.98 31.77 33.85
C LEU A 271 -33.54 30.62 32.93
N THR A 272 -32.31 30.64 32.42
CA THR A 272 -31.77 29.56 31.58
C THR A 272 -31.64 28.22 32.34
N LYS A 273 -31.35 28.27 33.64
CA LYS A 273 -31.24 27.06 34.49
C LYS A 273 -32.59 26.36 34.67
N TYR A 274 -33.66 27.11 34.93
CA TYR A 274 -34.95 26.56 35.32
C TYR A 274 -36.01 26.53 34.21
N PHE A 275 -35.86 27.38 33.19
CA PHE A 275 -36.86 27.56 32.12
C PHE A 275 -36.18 27.49 30.76
N GLN A 276 -35.54 26.36 30.46
CA GLN A 276 -35.02 26.10 29.12
C GLN A 276 -36.20 26.19 28.13
N GLU A 277 -36.10 27.10 27.16
CA GLU A 277 -37.01 27.13 26.03
C GLU A 277 -36.74 25.86 25.21
N THR A 278 -37.45 24.76 25.47
CA THR A 278 -37.39 23.58 24.60
C THR A 278 -38.12 23.95 23.31
N PRO A 279 -37.44 24.05 22.16
CA PRO A 279 -38.04 24.47 20.89
C PRO A 279 -38.70 23.29 20.17
N TYR A 280 -39.22 22.30 20.90
CA TYR A 280 -39.85 21.14 20.27
C TYR A 280 -41.26 21.49 19.83
N SER A 281 -41.38 22.03 18.63
CA SER A 281 -42.62 21.92 17.89
C SER A 281 -42.39 21.78 16.38
N PRO A 282 -43.14 20.92 15.68
CA PRO A 282 -43.16 20.87 14.22
C PRO A 282 -43.32 22.26 13.61
N VAL A 283 -42.57 22.51 12.53
CA VAL A 283 -42.62 23.77 11.78
C VAL A 283 -44.04 23.98 11.27
N ALA A 284 -44.71 25.01 11.77
CA ALA A 284 -46.06 25.37 11.33
C ALA A 284 -46.00 26.48 10.29
N LEU A 285 -46.37 26.13 9.06
CA LEU A 285 -46.40 27.02 7.91
C LEU A 285 -47.79 27.59 7.68
N SER A 286 -47.87 28.84 7.24
CA SER A 286 -49.13 29.50 6.88
C SER A 286 -49.70 28.89 5.59
N PRO A 287 -51.01 29.05 5.33
CA PRO A 287 -51.59 28.62 4.06
C PRO A 287 -50.89 29.24 2.84
N GLN A 288 -50.48 30.52 2.93
CA GLN A 288 -49.74 31.20 1.86
C GLN A 288 -48.35 30.61 1.64
N GLU A 289 -47.65 30.22 2.70
CA GLU A 289 -46.34 29.57 2.63
C GLU A 289 -46.45 28.16 2.01
N LEU A 290 -47.48 27.39 2.39
CA LEU A 290 -47.76 26.09 1.79
C LEU A 290 -48.09 26.21 0.29
N THR A 291 -48.90 27.19 -0.11
CA THR A 291 -49.15 27.47 -1.53
C THR A 291 -47.87 27.89 -2.24
N TYR A 292 -47.04 28.72 -1.63
CA TYR A 292 -45.76 29.14 -2.20
C TYR A 292 -44.83 27.95 -2.48
N ILE A 293 -44.74 26.99 -1.55
CA ILE A 293 -43.95 25.75 -1.72
C ILE A 293 -44.48 24.91 -2.89
N GLN A 294 -45.81 24.83 -3.06
CA GLN A 294 -46.43 24.11 -4.19
C GLN A 294 -46.16 24.79 -5.54
N GLU A 295 -46.18 26.13 -5.59
CA GLU A 295 -45.95 26.91 -6.81
C GLU A 295 -44.46 27.04 -7.17
N ASN A 296 -43.58 27.05 -6.17
CA ASN A 296 -42.14 27.26 -6.30
C ASN A 296 -41.36 26.15 -5.57
N PRO A 297 -41.44 24.89 -6.02
CA PRO A 297 -40.89 23.76 -5.28
C PRO A 297 -39.36 23.73 -5.27
N VAL A 298 -38.69 24.42 -6.19
CA VAL A 298 -37.22 24.39 -6.31
C VAL A 298 -36.62 25.76 -6.02
N VAL A 299 -35.85 25.86 -4.94
CA VAL A 299 -35.10 27.04 -4.53
C VAL A 299 -33.65 26.89 -4.96
N ARG A 300 -33.12 27.90 -5.66
CA ARG A 300 -31.73 27.88 -6.15
C ARG A 300 -30.79 28.54 -5.14
N VAL A 301 -29.72 27.83 -4.78
CA VAL A 301 -28.76 28.25 -3.75
C VAL A 301 -27.38 28.42 -4.37
N ALA A 302 -26.76 29.58 -4.21
CA ALA A 302 -25.35 29.78 -4.55
C ALA A 302 -24.48 29.26 -3.40
N CYS A 303 -23.49 28.45 -3.74
CA CYS A 303 -22.62 27.79 -2.78
C CYS A 303 -21.15 28.08 -3.08
N ASN A 304 -20.39 28.48 -2.07
CA ASN A 304 -18.94 28.66 -2.16
C ASN A 304 -18.25 27.33 -1.83
N PRO A 305 -17.68 26.60 -2.80
CA PRO A 305 -17.09 25.30 -2.55
C PRO A 305 -15.77 25.32 -1.77
N ASN A 306 -15.23 26.51 -1.51
CA ASN A 306 -13.91 26.69 -0.91
C ASN A 306 -14.00 27.15 0.55
N LEU A 307 -15.12 26.84 1.22
CA LEU A 307 -15.41 27.26 2.60
C LEU A 307 -15.61 26.05 3.52
N ALA A 308 -14.81 25.01 3.33
CA ALA A 308 -14.83 23.83 4.20
C ALA A 308 -14.54 24.23 5.67
N PRO A 309 -15.19 23.58 6.66
CA PRO A 309 -16.17 22.48 6.54
C PRO A 309 -17.63 22.91 6.33
N PHE A 310 -17.91 24.20 6.10
CA PHE A 310 -19.28 24.71 5.96
C PHE A 310 -19.87 24.41 4.58
N GLU A 311 -19.07 24.60 3.53
CA GLU A 311 -19.47 24.41 2.13
C GLU A 311 -18.28 23.87 1.33
N TYR A 312 -18.43 22.68 0.74
CA TYR A 312 -17.45 22.09 -0.18
C TYR A 312 -18.08 21.06 -1.12
N TYR A 313 -17.37 20.68 -2.18
CA TYR A 313 -17.75 19.53 -3.01
C TYR A 313 -16.89 18.33 -2.64
N ASP A 314 -17.52 17.17 -2.48
CA ASP A 314 -16.78 15.92 -2.34
C ASP A 314 -16.05 15.59 -3.65
N ASN A 315 -14.73 15.41 -3.57
CA ASN A 315 -13.87 15.17 -4.73
C ASN A 315 -14.17 13.85 -5.48
N LYS A 316 -14.85 12.89 -4.85
CA LYS A 316 -15.19 11.58 -5.42
C LYS A 316 -16.60 11.56 -6.00
N THR A 317 -17.57 12.12 -5.30
CA THR A 317 -18.99 12.08 -5.72
C THR A 317 -19.44 13.34 -6.46
N GLY A 318 -18.70 14.44 -6.34
CA GLY A 318 -19.10 15.75 -6.88
C GLY A 318 -20.34 16.34 -6.21
N THR A 319 -20.75 15.80 -5.05
CA THR A 319 -21.92 16.28 -4.31
C THR A 319 -21.56 17.46 -3.42
N PHE A 320 -22.50 18.40 -3.28
CA PHE A 320 -22.36 19.51 -2.35
C PHE A 320 -22.55 19.02 -0.91
N ASN A 321 -21.54 19.22 -0.09
CA ASN A 321 -21.44 18.75 1.28
C ASN A 321 -21.02 19.89 2.21
N GLY A 322 -21.15 19.68 3.52
CA GLY A 322 -20.84 20.67 4.55
C GLY A 322 -22.04 21.01 5.42
N ILE A 323 -21.79 21.77 6.47
CA ILE A 323 -22.80 22.19 7.46
C ILE A 323 -23.99 22.87 6.75
N SER A 324 -23.74 23.75 5.79
CA SER A 324 -24.81 24.42 5.03
C SER A 324 -25.64 23.44 4.19
N ALA A 325 -25.02 22.42 3.62
CA ALA A 325 -25.70 21.43 2.78
C ALA A 325 -26.66 20.57 3.60
N ASP A 326 -26.21 20.08 4.76
CA ASP A 326 -27.02 19.25 5.65
C ASP A 326 -28.10 20.06 6.36
N LEU A 327 -27.84 21.35 6.66
CA LEU A 327 -28.85 22.30 7.12
C LEU A 327 -29.98 22.45 6.09
N LEU A 328 -29.64 22.60 4.81
CA LEU A 328 -30.65 22.71 3.74
C LEU A 328 -31.41 21.40 3.50
N LYS A 329 -30.76 20.23 3.65
CA LYS A 329 -31.46 18.93 3.64
C LYS A 329 -32.46 18.80 4.79
N TYR A 330 -32.10 19.29 5.98
CA TYR A 330 -33.04 19.34 7.10
C TYR A 330 -34.24 20.23 6.75
N ILE A 331 -34.01 21.42 6.18
CA ILE A 331 -35.08 22.33 5.79
C ILE A 331 -35.98 21.70 4.72
N GLU A 332 -35.40 21.00 3.75
CA GLU A 332 -36.14 20.24 2.72
C GLU A 332 -37.04 19.18 3.38
N LYS A 333 -36.53 18.42 4.35
CA LYS A 333 -37.31 17.42 5.09
C LYS A 333 -38.46 18.03 5.90
N GLN A 334 -38.29 19.22 6.48
CA GLN A 334 -39.32 19.87 7.31
C GLN A 334 -40.40 20.59 6.50
N THR A 335 -40.04 21.13 5.33
CA THR A 335 -40.91 22.05 4.57
C THR A 335 -41.45 21.44 3.28
N GLY A 336 -40.74 20.47 2.69
CA GLY A 336 -41.02 19.95 1.36
C GLY A 336 -40.46 20.81 0.21
N LEU A 337 -39.71 21.88 0.50
CA LEU A 337 -38.92 22.60 -0.50
C LEU A 337 -37.77 21.72 -1.01
N SER A 338 -37.45 21.79 -2.30
CA SER A 338 -36.24 21.20 -2.85
C SER A 338 -35.20 22.25 -3.17
N PHE A 339 -33.93 21.95 -2.88
CA PHE A 339 -32.83 22.88 -3.13
C PHE A 339 -31.98 22.45 -4.31
N SER A 340 -31.69 23.41 -5.21
CA SER A 340 -30.78 23.23 -6.34
C SER A 340 -29.50 24.04 -6.10
N PHE A 341 -28.39 23.35 -5.93
CA PHE A 341 -27.09 23.96 -5.63
C PHE A 341 -26.37 24.43 -6.90
N ILE A 342 -26.02 25.71 -6.94
CA ILE A 342 -25.29 26.36 -8.03
C ILE A 342 -23.84 26.58 -7.56
N PRO A 343 -22.86 25.82 -8.08
CA PRO A 343 -21.45 25.99 -7.71
C PRO A 343 -20.94 27.36 -8.13
N ALA A 344 -20.36 28.10 -7.20
CA ALA A 344 -19.53 29.26 -7.48
C ALA A 344 -18.04 28.89 -7.46
N THR A 345 -17.17 29.75 -8.01
CA THR A 345 -15.70 29.55 -7.91
C THR A 345 -15.09 30.20 -6.66
N SER A 346 -15.77 31.20 -6.09
CA SER A 346 -15.35 31.94 -4.90
C SER A 346 -16.55 32.55 -4.19
N TYR A 347 -16.34 33.10 -3.00
CA TYR A 347 -17.37 33.86 -2.30
C TYR A 347 -17.87 35.06 -3.14
N ALA A 348 -16.95 35.81 -3.76
CA ALA A 348 -17.31 36.92 -4.64
C ALA A 348 -18.14 36.49 -5.85
N ASP A 349 -17.81 35.33 -6.45
CA ASP A 349 -18.60 34.76 -7.55
C ASP A 349 -20.00 34.38 -7.07
N ALA A 350 -20.13 33.69 -5.93
CA ALA A 350 -21.43 33.33 -5.34
C ALA A 350 -22.32 34.57 -5.13
N LEU A 351 -21.76 35.62 -4.55
CA LEU A 351 -22.43 36.89 -4.32
C LEU A 351 -22.85 37.59 -5.62
N SER A 352 -21.99 37.56 -6.65
CA SER A 352 -22.29 38.15 -7.95
C SER A 352 -23.42 37.43 -8.70
N ARG A 353 -23.51 36.10 -8.56
CA ARG A 353 -24.55 35.28 -9.20
C ARG A 353 -25.92 35.56 -8.62
N VAL A 354 -26.00 35.71 -7.31
CA VAL A 354 -27.25 36.00 -6.59
C VAL A 354 -27.77 37.40 -6.91
N LYS A 355 -26.86 38.36 -7.16
CA LYS A 355 -27.21 39.71 -7.63
C LYS A 355 -27.49 39.80 -9.14
N SER A 356 -27.42 38.69 -9.88
CA SER A 356 -27.61 38.72 -11.33
C SER A 356 -29.10 38.74 -11.69
N ASN A 357 -29.50 39.61 -12.62
CA ASN A 357 -30.88 39.67 -13.14
C ASN A 357 -31.21 38.52 -14.13
N GLN A 358 -30.52 37.39 -14.04
CA GLN A 358 -30.74 36.26 -14.94
C GLN A 358 -31.96 35.45 -14.50
N LYS A 359 -32.73 34.93 -15.47
CA LYS A 359 -33.97 34.17 -15.24
C LYS A 359 -33.80 32.92 -14.33
N ASN A 360 -32.55 32.47 -14.13
CA ASN A 360 -32.20 31.32 -13.31
C ASN A 360 -31.17 31.66 -12.21
N ALA A 361 -31.10 32.92 -11.79
CA ALA A 361 -30.22 33.32 -10.71
C ALA A 361 -30.56 32.56 -9.40
N PRO A 362 -29.55 32.22 -8.60
CA PRO A 362 -29.75 31.73 -7.24
C PRO A 362 -30.43 32.81 -6.40
N GLN A 363 -31.35 32.37 -5.54
CA GLN A 363 -32.14 33.23 -4.66
C GLN A 363 -31.53 33.31 -3.26
N VAL A 364 -30.74 32.31 -2.89
CA VAL A 364 -30.20 32.11 -1.54
C VAL A 364 -28.68 31.95 -1.58
N ILE A 365 -27.98 32.51 -0.60
CA ILE A 365 -26.60 32.15 -0.23
C ILE A 365 -26.66 31.44 1.12
N ALA A 366 -26.09 30.25 1.23
CA ALA A 366 -26.22 29.44 2.43
C ALA A 366 -25.20 29.78 3.53
N ALA A 367 -23.97 30.15 3.18
CA ALA A 367 -22.99 30.68 4.12
C ALA A 367 -22.78 32.20 3.92
N PHE A 368 -23.67 33.02 4.47
CA PHE A 368 -23.55 34.48 4.40
C PHE A 368 -23.22 35.08 5.77
N GLY A 369 -22.41 36.15 5.81
CA GLY A 369 -22.06 36.83 7.06
C GLY A 369 -23.28 37.51 7.70
N ALA A 370 -23.62 37.10 8.92
CA ALA A 370 -24.78 37.57 9.67
C ALA A 370 -24.56 38.99 10.23
N ASP A 371 -24.56 39.99 9.34
CA ASP A 371 -24.47 41.41 9.67
C ASP A 371 -25.44 42.22 8.80
N TYR A 372 -26.29 43.02 9.44
CA TYR A 372 -27.35 43.76 8.75
C TYR A 372 -26.81 44.82 7.78
N GLN A 373 -25.71 45.50 8.13
CA GLN A 373 -25.11 46.50 7.22
C GLN A 373 -24.53 45.82 5.98
N TRP A 374 -23.87 44.67 6.18
CA TRP A 374 -23.38 43.84 5.10
C TRP A 374 -24.51 43.36 4.21
N ALA A 375 -25.61 42.86 4.78
CA ALA A 375 -26.77 42.42 4.02
C ALA A 375 -27.43 43.54 3.22
N GLU A 376 -27.63 44.72 3.83
CA GLU A 376 -28.20 45.89 3.16
C GLU A 376 -27.33 46.34 1.98
N SER A 377 -26.00 46.45 2.19
CA SER A 377 -25.05 46.82 1.13
C SER A 377 -25.03 45.81 -0.04
N ASN A 378 -25.52 44.59 0.21
CA ASN A 378 -25.59 43.51 -0.75
C ASN A 378 -27.01 43.19 -1.24
N GLN A 379 -28.03 43.95 -0.83
CA GLN A 379 -29.45 43.75 -1.20
C GLN A 379 -29.97 42.35 -0.83
N MET A 380 -29.62 41.90 0.38
CA MET A 380 -30.01 40.61 0.93
C MET A 380 -30.83 40.77 2.22
N GLN A 381 -31.76 39.84 2.45
CA GLN A 381 -32.48 39.61 3.70
C GLN A 381 -31.80 38.47 4.48
N LEU A 382 -31.51 38.67 5.77
CA LEU A 382 -30.84 37.68 6.62
C LEU A 382 -31.83 36.89 7.46
N THR A 383 -31.75 35.57 7.43
CA THR A 383 -32.33 34.72 8.47
C THR A 383 -31.58 34.87 9.80
N LEU A 384 -32.05 34.19 10.85
CA LEU A 384 -31.23 33.98 12.03
C LEU A 384 -29.88 33.37 11.68
N SER A 385 -28.86 33.79 12.44
CA SER A 385 -27.55 33.13 12.44
C SER A 385 -27.74 31.69 12.92
N TYR A 386 -27.32 30.72 12.12
CA TYR A 386 -27.35 29.31 12.51
C TYR A 386 -26.02 28.88 13.14
N LEU A 387 -24.94 29.64 12.95
CA LEU A 387 -23.63 29.29 13.50
C LEU A 387 -22.77 30.52 13.79
N ASP A 388 -22.24 30.61 15.01
CA ASP A 388 -21.25 31.63 15.36
C ASP A 388 -19.81 31.12 15.15
N LEU A 389 -19.03 31.92 14.44
CA LEU A 389 -17.67 31.60 14.03
C LEU A 389 -16.64 32.43 14.80
N PRO A 390 -15.88 31.82 15.72
CA PRO A 390 -14.66 32.46 16.22
C PRO A 390 -13.64 32.56 15.07
N VAL A 391 -12.95 33.68 14.97
CA VAL A 391 -11.91 33.91 13.95
C VAL A 391 -10.54 33.67 14.57
N SER A 392 -9.66 33.04 13.80
CA SER A 392 -8.26 32.83 14.15
C SER A 392 -7.33 33.49 13.14
N ALA A 393 -6.23 34.02 13.64
CA ALA A 393 -5.09 34.48 12.87
C ALA A 393 -4.21 33.30 12.50
N ILE A 394 -3.93 33.13 11.22
CA ILE A 394 -3.07 32.08 10.68
C ILE A 394 -1.84 32.73 10.07
N TYR A 395 -0.66 32.43 10.60
CA TYR A 395 0.58 33.10 10.22
C TYR A 395 1.70 32.10 9.99
N ASN A 396 2.68 32.49 9.18
CA ASN A 396 3.87 31.67 8.98
C ASN A 396 4.70 31.63 10.27
N ARG A 397 5.25 30.47 10.62
CA ARG A 397 6.16 30.28 11.77
C ARG A 397 7.35 31.25 11.82
N THR A 398 7.73 31.86 10.70
CA THR A 398 8.79 32.87 10.60
C THR A 398 8.40 34.21 11.21
N VAL A 399 7.10 34.52 11.30
CA VAL A 399 6.58 35.75 11.89
C VAL A 399 6.81 35.74 13.39
N LYS A 400 7.58 36.71 13.89
CA LYS A 400 7.94 36.83 15.31
C LYS A 400 6.85 37.49 16.15
N ASN A 401 6.13 38.45 15.57
CA ASN A 401 5.08 39.20 16.23
C ASN A 401 3.87 39.31 15.30
N TYR A 402 2.85 38.49 15.54
CA TYR A 402 1.62 38.47 14.72
C TYR A 402 0.74 39.71 14.90
N ASN A 403 0.96 40.49 15.98
CA ASN A 403 0.25 41.75 16.23
C ASN A 403 0.87 42.96 15.52
N ASP A 404 1.93 42.77 14.72
CA ASP A 404 2.53 43.86 13.95
C ASP A 404 1.59 44.27 12.80
N LEU A 405 1.15 45.53 12.78
CA LEU A 405 0.24 46.08 11.76
C LEU A 405 0.92 46.32 10.41
N ASN A 406 2.26 46.17 10.33
CA ASN A 406 3.00 46.28 9.07
C ASN A 406 3.01 44.97 8.26
N LEU A 407 2.50 43.87 8.83
CA LEU A 407 2.44 42.57 8.17
C LEU A 407 1.57 42.61 6.92
N THR A 408 1.96 41.81 5.93
CA THR A 408 1.21 41.59 4.70
C THR A 408 0.09 40.58 4.97
N VAL A 409 -1.16 41.03 4.87
CA VAL A 409 -2.34 40.21 5.16
C VAL A 409 -2.93 39.65 3.87
N ALA A 410 -2.96 38.32 3.74
CA ALA A 410 -3.70 37.64 2.68
C ALA A 410 -5.19 37.57 3.06
N VAL A 411 -6.07 38.05 2.18
CA VAL A 411 -7.52 38.12 2.41
C VAL A 411 -8.31 37.62 1.20
N GLU A 412 -9.43 36.95 1.44
CA GLU A 412 -10.33 36.48 0.39
C GLU A 412 -11.11 37.66 -0.20
N LYS A 413 -11.13 37.76 -1.53
CA LYS A 413 -11.79 38.84 -2.24
C LYS A 413 -13.30 38.78 -2.05
N GLY A 414 -13.88 39.92 -1.66
CA GLY A 414 -15.34 40.10 -1.55
C GLY A 414 -16.00 39.34 -0.40
N SER A 415 -15.23 38.71 0.49
CA SER A 415 -15.77 38.03 1.66
C SER A 415 -16.16 39.02 2.77
N TYR A 416 -17.18 38.66 3.54
CA TYR A 416 -17.59 39.45 4.70
C TYR A 416 -16.47 39.60 5.73
N LEU A 417 -15.71 38.52 5.98
CA LEU A 417 -14.61 38.54 6.94
C LEU A 417 -13.54 39.56 6.55
N THR A 418 -13.25 39.71 5.25
CA THR A 418 -12.29 40.71 4.75
C THR A 418 -12.75 42.13 5.06
N GLU A 419 -14.03 42.45 4.83
CA GLU A 419 -14.57 43.78 5.15
C GLU A 419 -14.68 44.05 6.65
N LYS A 420 -15.01 43.02 7.45
CA LYS A 420 -14.97 43.11 8.91
C LYS A 420 -13.56 43.37 9.42
N LEU A 421 -12.58 42.61 8.92
CA LEU A 421 -11.17 42.74 9.30
C LEU A 421 -10.65 44.15 9.01
N LYS A 422 -10.95 44.73 7.84
CA LYS A 422 -10.54 46.09 7.47
C LYS A 422 -11.16 47.18 8.37
N LYS A 423 -12.36 46.94 8.91
CA LYS A 423 -13.02 47.90 9.83
C LYS A 423 -12.41 47.85 11.23
N GLU A 424 -11.99 46.66 11.68
CA GLU A 424 -11.53 46.45 13.06
C GLU A 424 -10.01 46.47 13.22
N LYS A 425 -9.25 46.22 12.13
CA LYS A 425 -7.79 46.18 12.11
C LYS A 425 -7.27 47.03 10.96
N ASP A 426 -6.27 47.86 11.25
CA ASP A 426 -5.66 48.78 10.29
C ASP A 426 -4.28 48.25 9.85
N TYR A 427 -4.27 47.15 9.09
CA TYR A 427 -3.03 46.62 8.52
C TYR A 427 -2.58 47.44 7.32
N SER A 428 -1.26 47.60 7.16
CA SER A 428 -0.69 48.45 6.12
C SER A 428 -0.78 47.86 4.71
N HIS A 429 -0.81 46.53 4.58
CA HIS A 429 -0.79 45.85 3.28
C HIS A 429 -1.77 44.67 3.24
N TYR A 430 -2.77 44.75 2.36
CA TYR A 430 -3.70 43.66 2.07
C TYR A 430 -3.46 43.11 0.67
N VAL A 431 -3.35 41.79 0.56
CA VAL A 431 -3.22 41.06 -0.71
C VAL A 431 -4.47 40.19 -0.90
N TYR A 432 -5.11 40.34 -2.05
CA TYR A 432 -6.40 39.71 -2.33
C TYR A 432 -6.21 38.43 -3.15
N TYR A 433 -6.86 37.36 -2.70
CA TYR A 433 -6.93 36.08 -3.40
C TYR A 433 -8.38 35.68 -3.65
N ASP A 434 -8.63 34.80 -4.61
CA ASP A 434 -10.00 34.41 -4.95
C ASP A 434 -10.57 33.38 -3.96
N THR A 435 -9.72 32.62 -3.28
CA THR A 435 -10.15 31.59 -2.32
C THR A 435 -9.37 31.64 -1.00
N LEU A 436 -9.96 31.07 0.06
CA LEU A 436 -9.27 30.88 1.34
C LEU A 436 -8.04 29.97 1.20
N GLU A 437 -8.10 28.95 0.34
CA GLU A 437 -6.98 28.04 0.12
C GLU A 437 -5.76 28.78 -0.47
N GLU A 438 -5.98 29.68 -1.44
CA GLU A 438 -4.94 30.54 -1.99
C GLU A 438 -4.34 31.47 -0.92
N CYS A 439 -5.17 32.03 -0.03
CA CYS A 439 -4.68 32.85 1.08
C CYS A 439 -3.75 32.04 2.00
N LEU A 440 -4.14 30.82 2.37
CA LEU A 440 -3.34 29.94 3.20
C LEU A 440 -2.03 29.52 2.51
N GLN A 441 -2.06 29.24 1.21
CA GLN A 441 -0.88 28.91 0.42
C GLN A 441 0.11 30.07 0.35
N ALA A 442 -0.38 31.30 0.13
CA ALA A 442 0.44 32.51 0.12
C ALA A 442 1.17 32.70 1.46
N VAL A 443 0.47 32.51 2.59
CA VAL A 443 1.11 32.58 3.93
C VAL A 443 2.08 31.42 4.14
N ASN A 444 1.76 30.21 3.66
CA ASN A 444 2.60 29.02 3.83
C ASN A 444 3.93 29.13 3.06
N HIS A 445 3.90 29.75 1.86
CA HIS A 445 5.07 30.03 1.05
C HIS A 445 5.86 31.26 1.52
N GLY A 446 5.21 32.18 2.25
CA GLY A 446 5.80 33.43 2.71
C GLY A 446 5.61 34.61 1.75
N ASP A 447 4.69 34.50 0.79
CA ASP A 447 4.26 35.62 -0.07
C ASP A 447 3.40 36.63 0.70
N ALA A 448 2.75 36.16 1.77
CA ALA A 448 2.06 36.95 2.78
C ALA A 448 2.50 36.49 4.18
N ASP A 449 2.32 37.33 5.19
CA ASP A 449 2.75 37.05 6.56
C ASP A 449 1.64 36.36 7.38
N ILE A 450 0.39 36.77 7.15
CA ILE A 450 -0.76 36.40 7.98
C ILE A 450 -2.05 36.37 7.15
N THR A 451 -3.01 35.54 7.54
CA THR A 451 -4.38 35.53 7.05
C THR A 451 -5.35 35.30 8.22
N PHE A 452 -6.64 35.54 8.01
CA PHE A 452 -7.68 35.37 9.02
C PHE A 452 -8.79 34.50 8.46
N THR A 453 -9.22 33.52 9.24
CA THR A 453 -10.33 32.63 8.87
C THR A 453 -11.03 32.11 10.12
N SER A 454 -12.18 31.46 9.97
CA SER A 454 -12.83 30.80 11.11
C SER A 454 -11.91 29.75 11.73
N THR A 455 -11.95 29.59 13.05
CA THR A 455 -11.15 28.57 13.73
C THR A 455 -11.47 27.17 13.19
N TYR A 456 -12.72 26.89 12.83
CA TYR A 456 -13.12 25.60 12.27
C TYR A 456 -12.52 25.36 10.87
N SER A 457 -12.54 26.37 9.99
CA SER A 457 -11.86 26.27 8.68
C SER A 457 -10.34 26.16 8.85
N ALA A 458 -9.78 26.90 9.81
CA ALA A 458 -8.35 26.79 10.11
C ALA A 458 -7.98 25.38 10.57
N ASP A 459 -8.73 24.78 11.50
CA ASP A 459 -8.51 23.41 11.95
C ASP A 459 -8.66 22.41 10.81
N TYR A 460 -9.65 22.60 9.93
CA TYR A 460 -9.85 21.79 8.73
C TYR A 460 -8.62 21.82 7.83
N PHE A 461 -8.18 23.01 7.40
CA PHE A 461 -7.07 23.12 6.46
C PHE A 461 -5.74 22.76 7.10
N LEU A 462 -5.45 23.25 8.32
CA LEU A 462 -4.19 23.01 9.02
C LEU A 462 -4.00 21.55 9.48
N SER A 463 -5.07 20.74 9.47
CA SER A 463 -4.94 19.29 9.65
C SER A 463 -4.14 18.62 8.51
N HIS A 464 -4.05 19.26 7.34
CA HIS A 464 -3.28 18.76 6.19
C HIS A 464 -1.79 19.06 6.36
N ALA A 465 -0.94 18.05 6.16
CA ALA A 465 0.51 18.14 6.35
C ALA A 465 1.20 19.25 5.52
N ARG A 466 0.64 19.62 4.36
CA ARG A 466 1.18 20.68 3.49
C ARG A 466 1.26 22.05 4.16
N TYR A 467 0.44 22.31 5.18
CA TYR A 467 0.41 23.58 5.92
C TYR A 467 1.24 23.57 7.21
N TYR A 468 2.21 22.64 7.33
CA TYR A 468 3.05 22.52 8.53
C TYR A 468 3.71 23.85 8.95
N ASN A 469 4.02 24.77 8.02
CA ASN A 469 4.65 26.05 8.34
C ASN A 469 3.72 27.07 9.01
N LEU A 470 2.42 26.84 8.96
CA LEU A 470 1.43 27.75 9.53
C LEU A 470 1.22 27.48 11.01
N ARG A 471 0.93 28.55 11.75
CA ARG A 471 0.51 28.51 13.14
C ARG A 471 -0.83 29.20 13.29
N LEU A 472 -1.63 28.69 14.22
CA LEU A 472 -2.93 29.23 14.57
C LEU A 472 -2.83 30.00 15.88
N PHE A 473 -3.46 31.18 15.92
CA PHE A 473 -3.72 31.93 17.14
C PHE A 473 -5.18 32.37 17.17
N ALA A 474 -5.91 31.93 18.20
CA ALA A 474 -7.30 32.32 18.39
C ALA A 474 -7.40 33.79 18.77
N THR A 475 -8.20 34.55 18.02
CA THR A 475 -8.46 35.96 18.32
C THR A 475 -9.73 36.07 19.16
N TYR A 476 -9.73 36.92 20.18
CA TYR A 476 -10.88 37.09 21.08
C TYR A 476 -11.82 38.22 20.63
N ASP A 477 -11.31 39.11 19.78
CA ASP A 477 -11.97 40.33 19.32
C ASP A 477 -12.72 40.16 17.99
N LEU A 478 -12.35 39.16 17.17
CA LEU A 478 -13.02 38.87 15.90
C LEU A 478 -13.88 37.62 15.99
N ASN A 479 -15.18 37.79 15.79
CA ASN A 479 -16.15 36.70 15.61
C ASN A 479 -17.24 37.14 14.62
N TYR A 480 -17.93 36.20 13.98
CA TYR A 480 -19.13 36.54 13.20
C TYR A 480 -20.07 35.35 13.05
N GLY A 481 -21.37 35.63 12.85
CA GLY A 481 -22.35 34.59 12.56
C GLY A 481 -22.44 34.23 11.07
N LEU A 482 -22.85 33.01 10.77
CA LEU A 482 -23.33 32.57 9.46
C LEU A 482 -24.85 32.47 9.47
N ALA A 483 -25.47 33.04 8.45
CA ALA A 483 -26.91 32.97 8.20
C ALA A 483 -27.19 32.54 6.75
N LEU A 484 -28.41 32.06 6.52
CA LEU A 484 -28.95 31.98 5.17
C LEU A 484 -29.34 33.40 4.75
N ALA A 485 -28.96 33.81 3.55
CA ALA A 485 -29.32 35.11 3.00
C ALA A 485 -30.17 34.93 1.75
N VAL A 486 -31.34 35.58 1.72
CA VAL A 486 -32.29 35.56 0.61
C VAL A 486 -32.19 36.90 -0.13
N THR A 487 -32.29 36.92 -1.46
CA THR A 487 -32.32 38.17 -2.23
C THR A 487 -33.55 39.01 -1.91
N ASN A 488 -33.42 40.34 -1.91
CA ASN A 488 -34.55 41.24 -1.73
C ASN A 488 -35.62 41.12 -2.84
N ASP A 489 -35.24 40.63 -4.02
CA ASP A 489 -36.18 40.37 -5.14
C ASP A 489 -36.95 39.05 -4.99
N SER A 490 -36.57 38.20 -4.04
CA SER A 490 -37.30 36.98 -3.74
C SER A 490 -38.55 37.25 -2.89
N SER A 491 -39.47 36.28 -2.88
CA SER A 491 -40.67 36.36 -2.06
C SER A 491 -40.33 36.42 -0.57
N ASP A 492 -40.93 37.37 0.16
CA ASP A 492 -40.85 37.43 1.63
C ASP A 492 -41.32 36.12 2.30
N LEU A 493 -42.13 35.32 1.59
CA LEU A 493 -42.55 33.99 2.05
C LEU A 493 -41.39 33.00 2.13
N LEU A 494 -40.42 33.05 1.20
CA LEU A 494 -39.24 32.18 1.25
C LEU A 494 -38.40 32.50 2.48
N PHE A 495 -38.14 33.78 2.72
CA PHE A 495 -37.46 34.24 3.94
C PHE A 495 -38.18 33.76 5.20
N SER A 496 -39.50 33.94 5.28
CA SER A 496 -40.32 33.50 6.41
C SER A 496 -40.22 31.99 6.65
N ILE A 497 -40.33 31.17 5.59
CA ILE A 497 -40.21 29.70 5.68
C ILE A 497 -38.85 29.31 6.26
N LEU A 498 -37.75 29.78 5.66
CA LEU A 498 -36.39 29.45 6.11
C LEU A 498 -36.18 29.86 7.57
N ASN A 499 -36.60 31.07 7.93
CA ASN A 499 -36.42 31.60 9.28
C ASN A 499 -37.26 30.83 10.32
N LYS A 500 -38.50 30.45 10.00
CA LYS A 500 -39.35 29.60 10.87
C LYS A 500 -38.74 28.23 11.08
N THR A 501 -38.15 27.63 10.05
CA THR A 501 -37.49 26.33 10.18
C THR A 501 -36.25 26.40 11.07
N LEU A 502 -35.44 27.45 10.95
CA LEU A 502 -34.26 27.65 11.81
C LEU A 502 -34.64 27.92 13.27
N ILE A 503 -35.68 28.71 13.53
CA ILE A 503 -36.19 28.99 14.90
C ILE A 503 -36.62 27.71 15.62
N ASN A 504 -37.22 26.76 14.89
CA ASN A 504 -37.75 25.52 15.47
C ASN A 504 -36.79 24.33 15.34
N MET A 505 -35.53 24.57 14.91
CA MET A 505 -34.54 23.49 14.81
C MET A 505 -34.07 23.06 16.20
N PRO A 506 -34.13 21.77 16.54
CA PRO A 506 -33.58 21.27 17.80
C PRO A 506 -32.07 21.49 17.87
N ALA A 507 -31.58 21.97 19.02
CA ALA A 507 -30.15 22.20 19.23
C ALA A 507 -29.33 20.92 19.02
N ASP A 508 -29.83 19.76 19.46
CA ASP A 508 -29.17 18.47 19.28
C ASP A 508 -29.02 18.10 17.80
N THR A 509 -30.05 18.34 16.98
CA THR A 509 -29.98 18.08 15.54
C THR A 509 -28.96 18.99 14.85
N PHE A 510 -28.92 20.28 15.22
CA PHE A 510 -27.89 21.17 14.69
C PHE A 510 -26.49 20.75 15.13
N ASN A 511 -26.32 20.37 16.41
CA ASN A 511 -25.06 19.88 16.94
C ASN A 511 -24.59 18.60 16.23
N GLU A 512 -25.51 17.66 15.93
CA GLU A 512 -25.22 16.47 15.11
C GLU A 512 -24.69 16.87 13.73
N ILE A 513 -25.41 17.73 13.00
CA ILE A 513 -24.96 18.25 11.69
C ILE A 513 -23.57 18.88 11.80
N PHE A 514 -23.34 19.69 12.84
CA PHE A 514 -22.08 20.37 13.08
C PHE A 514 -20.93 19.39 13.35
N TYR A 515 -21.11 18.44 14.26
CA TYR A 515 -20.06 17.48 14.63
C TYR A 515 -19.73 16.49 13.51
N GLU A 516 -20.74 16.01 12.77
CA GLU A 516 -20.50 15.10 11.63
C GLU A 516 -19.61 15.75 10.58
N ASN A 517 -19.83 17.03 10.27
CA ASN A 517 -19.06 17.76 9.26
C ASN A 517 -17.65 18.16 9.72
N ILE A 518 -17.39 18.26 11.02
CA ILE A 518 -16.06 18.62 11.55
C ILE A 518 -15.19 17.38 11.78
N LEU A 519 -15.76 16.28 12.27
CA LEU A 519 -15.00 15.08 12.63
C LEU A 519 -14.56 14.24 11.43
N PHE A 520 -15.33 14.24 10.33
CA PHE A 520 -15.11 13.33 9.20
C PHE A 520 -13.94 13.70 8.26
N HIS A 521 -13.23 14.81 8.49
CA HIS A 521 -12.25 15.36 7.54
C HIS A 521 -10.77 15.22 7.89
N LYS A 522 -10.40 14.30 8.79
CA LYS A 522 -9.02 13.81 8.79
C LYS A 522 -8.81 12.91 7.57
N ASP A 523 -8.41 13.52 6.45
CA ASP A 523 -8.04 12.81 5.25
C ASP A 523 -7.02 11.71 5.56
N ASN A 524 -7.18 10.56 4.90
CA ASN A 524 -6.24 9.46 4.97
C ASN A 524 -4.88 9.96 4.49
N ALA A 525 -3.89 10.03 5.39
CA ALA A 525 -2.55 10.50 5.10
C ALA A 525 -2.02 9.89 3.79
N PHE A 526 -1.86 10.71 2.75
CA PHE A 526 -1.26 10.26 1.50
C PHE A 526 0.24 10.07 1.71
N LEU A 527 0.88 9.28 0.82
CA LEU A 527 2.33 9.09 0.84
C LEU A 527 3.08 10.44 0.78
N SER A 528 2.51 11.45 0.12
CA SER A 528 3.00 12.83 0.11
C SER A 528 3.03 13.45 1.50
N ASP A 529 1.97 13.29 2.30
CA ASP A 529 1.90 13.85 3.65
C ASP A 529 2.94 13.22 4.57
N PHE A 530 3.18 11.92 4.43
CA PHE A 530 4.26 11.23 5.13
C PHE A 530 5.64 11.75 4.71
N ILE A 531 5.86 11.99 3.41
CA ILE A 531 7.13 12.54 2.92
C ILE A 531 7.38 13.96 3.46
N PHE A 532 6.35 14.81 3.49
CA PHE A 532 6.46 16.18 4.01
C PHE A 532 6.65 16.21 5.53
N THR A 533 5.91 15.41 6.28
CA THR A 533 6.03 15.35 7.76
C THR A 533 7.33 14.69 8.22
N HIS A 534 7.88 13.77 7.43
CA HIS A 534 9.07 13.00 7.76
C HIS A 534 10.17 13.14 6.70
N LEU A 535 10.45 14.38 6.29
CA LEU A 535 11.41 14.69 5.22
C LEU A 535 12.77 14.00 5.43
N TYR A 536 13.31 14.04 6.64
CA TYR A 536 14.60 13.41 6.94
C TYR A 536 14.55 11.88 6.89
N GLN A 537 13.48 11.25 7.42
CA GLN A 537 13.31 9.80 7.37
C GLN A 537 13.09 9.31 5.92
N SER A 538 12.33 10.05 5.13
CA SER A 538 12.09 9.77 3.71
C SER A 538 13.35 9.90 2.87
N ILE A 539 14.16 10.94 3.11
CA ILE A 539 15.48 11.09 2.47
C ILE A 539 16.41 9.92 2.86
N ALA A 540 16.42 9.52 4.13
CA ALA A 540 17.24 8.39 4.59
C ALA A 540 16.79 7.05 3.95
N ALA A 541 15.49 6.80 3.86
CA ALA A 541 14.94 5.61 3.22
C ALA A 541 15.23 5.57 1.71
N ALA A 542 15.07 6.70 1.02
CA ALA A 542 15.42 6.83 -0.39
C ALA A 542 16.93 6.59 -0.61
N SER A 543 17.78 7.17 0.24
CA SER A 543 19.23 6.97 0.19
C SER A 543 19.62 5.51 0.42
N LEU A 544 18.96 4.82 1.35
CA LEU A 544 19.17 3.39 1.61
C LEU A 544 18.77 2.55 0.39
N LEU A 545 17.61 2.82 -0.21
CA LEU A 545 17.12 2.12 -1.40
C LEU A 545 18.04 2.35 -2.61
N SER A 546 18.51 3.59 -2.84
CA SER A 546 19.49 3.88 -3.88
C SER A 546 20.81 3.16 -3.62
N THR A 547 21.27 3.10 -2.36
CA THR A 547 22.48 2.37 -1.99
C THR A 547 22.32 0.88 -2.25
N LEU A 548 21.20 0.27 -1.86
CA LEU A 548 20.89 -1.13 -2.14
C LEU A 548 20.80 -1.42 -3.63
N ALA A 549 20.20 -0.52 -4.42
CA ALA A 549 20.14 -0.64 -5.88
C ALA A 549 21.54 -0.56 -6.51
N ILE A 550 22.39 0.35 -6.06
CA ILE A 550 23.80 0.44 -6.49
C ILE A 550 24.55 -0.85 -6.12
N PHE A 551 24.39 -1.35 -4.90
CA PHE A 551 24.99 -2.63 -4.47
C PHE A 551 24.48 -3.80 -5.30
N GLY A 552 23.18 -3.85 -5.61
CA GLY A 552 22.59 -4.85 -6.49
C GLY A 552 23.16 -4.78 -7.91
N LEU A 553 23.28 -3.59 -8.47
CA LEU A 553 23.91 -3.38 -9.79
C LEU A 553 25.39 -3.78 -9.80
N LEU A 554 26.15 -3.43 -8.75
CA LEU A 554 27.54 -3.85 -8.59
C LEU A 554 27.65 -5.36 -8.41
N TYR A 555 26.75 -5.99 -7.66
CA TYR A 555 26.67 -7.43 -7.49
C TYR A 555 26.39 -8.12 -8.83
N VAL A 556 25.37 -7.68 -9.58
CA VAL A 556 25.04 -8.22 -10.91
C VAL A 556 26.21 -8.01 -11.87
N ARG A 557 26.87 -6.85 -11.85
CA ARG A 557 28.06 -6.59 -12.67
C ARG A 557 29.20 -7.53 -12.30
N ASN A 558 29.45 -7.76 -11.02
CA ASN A 558 30.49 -8.67 -10.55
C ASN A 558 30.16 -10.13 -10.86
N ALA A 559 28.91 -10.55 -10.70
CA ALA A 559 28.45 -11.89 -11.07
C ALA A 559 28.60 -12.13 -12.58
N ARG A 560 28.21 -11.16 -13.42
CA ARG A 560 28.44 -11.21 -14.87
C ARG A 560 29.92 -11.27 -15.23
N LYS A 561 30.77 -10.53 -14.51
CA LYS A 561 32.23 -10.57 -14.72
C LYS A 561 32.80 -11.94 -14.37
N LYS A 562 32.39 -12.56 -13.25
CA LYS A 562 32.80 -13.92 -12.87
C LYS A 562 32.34 -14.96 -13.89
N LEU A 563 31.08 -14.91 -14.32
CA LEU A 563 30.55 -15.81 -15.36
C LEU A 563 31.32 -15.68 -16.68
N ARG A 564 31.71 -14.47 -17.08
CA ARG A 564 32.56 -14.27 -18.27
C ARG A 564 33.94 -14.89 -18.07
N GLN A 565 34.57 -14.66 -16.92
CA GLN A 565 35.88 -15.25 -16.61
C GLN A 565 35.82 -16.79 -16.58
N GLU A 566 34.79 -17.38 -15.99
CA GLU A 566 34.60 -18.83 -15.99
C GLU A 566 34.38 -19.39 -17.39
N LYS A 567 33.58 -18.69 -18.22
CA LYS A 567 33.38 -19.07 -19.62
C LYS A 567 34.70 -19.00 -20.40
N ASP A 568 35.44 -17.90 -20.29
CA ASP A 568 36.71 -17.72 -20.99
C ASP A 568 37.73 -18.79 -20.57
N ILE A 569 37.82 -19.10 -19.28
CA ILE A 569 38.66 -20.18 -18.76
C ILE A 569 38.20 -21.56 -19.28
N ASN A 570 36.90 -21.79 -19.38
CA ASN A 570 36.38 -23.06 -19.89
C ASN A 570 36.61 -23.22 -21.40
N ASP A 571 36.43 -22.16 -22.18
CA ASP A 571 36.72 -22.13 -23.62
C ASP A 571 38.23 -22.33 -23.86
N GLU A 572 39.10 -21.71 -23.05
CA GLU A 572 40.55 -21.92 -23.08
C GLU A 572 40.93 -23.37 -22.69
N ARG A 573 40.32 -23.93 -21.65
CA ARG A 573 40.52 -25.33 -21.25
C ARG A 573 40.09 -26.31 -22.34
N ILE A 574 38.94 -26.09 -22.98
CA ILE A 574 38.48 -26.92 -24.10
C ILE A 574 39.45 -26.80 -25.28
N ASN A 575 39.90 -25.60 -25.62
CA ASN A 575 40.88 -25.40 -26.68
C ASN A 575 42.23 -26.07 -26.37
N LEU A 576 42.73 -25.97 -25.14
CA LEU A 576 43.96 -26.65 -24.71
C LEU A 576 43.80 -28.17 -24.74
N ALA A 577 42.66 -28.70 -24.27
CA ALA A 577 42.35 -30.13 -24.36
C ALA A 577 42.36 -30.59 -25.82
N LEU A 578 41.72 -29.84 -26.72
CA LEU A 578 41.70 -30.15 -28.15
C LEU A 578 43.09 -30.04 -28.81
N MET A 579 43.91 -29.05 -28.43
CA MET A 579 45.28 -28.89 -28.95
C MET A 579 46.21 -30.05 -28.58
N HIS A 580 46.01 -30.65 -27.40
CA HIS A 580 46.81 -31.79 -26.92
C HIS A 580 46.23 -33.16 -27.31
N THR A 581 45.08 -33.20 -27.98
CA THR A 581 44.48 -34.43 -28.53
C THR A 581 44.61 -34.47 -30.05
N ASN A 582 44.69 -35.67 -30.63
CA ASN A 582 44.65 -35.87 -32.08
C ASN A 582 43.23 -35.71 -32.68
N ILE A 583 42.36 -34.95 -32.02
CA ILE A 583 40.95 -34.82 -32.33
C ILE A 583 40.67 -33.42 -32.87
N CYS A 584 39.96 -33.34 -33.99
CA CYS A 584 39.41 -32.09 -34.51
C CYS A 584 37.89 -32.15 -34.57
N LEU A 585 37.26 -31.09 -34.06
CA LEU A 585 35.82 -30.89 -34.08
C LEU A 585 35.43 -29.92 -35.19
N TRP A 586 34.32 -30.19 -35.87
CA TRP A 586 33.75 -29.34 -36.92
C TRP A 586 32.22 -29.51 -36.96
N ASP A 587 31.53 -28.50 -37.46
CA ASP A 587 30.07 -28.54 -37.59
C ASP A 587 29.67 -28.97 -39.02
N TYR A 588 28.58 -29.72 -39.12
CA TYR A 588 27.98 -30.08 -40.41
C TYR A 588 26.53 -29.63 -40.47
N ASP A 589 26.25 -28.70 -41.38
CA ASP A 589 24.91 -28.33 -41.76
C ASP A 589 24.46 -29.22 -42.93
N TYR A 590 23.68 -30.24 -42.56
CA TYR A 590 23.14 -31.21 -43.52
C TYR A 590 22.23 -30.56 -44.57
N LYS A 591 21.43 -29.54 -44.20
CA LYS A 591 20.43 -28.94 -45.10
C LYS A 591 21.12 -28.21 -46.24
N ASN A 592 22.20 -27.52 -45.93
CA ASN A 592 22.98 -26.74 -46.89
C ASN A 592 24.20 -27.50 -47.44
N LYS A 593 24.38 -28.77 -47.07
CA LYS A 593 25.58 -29.59 -47.39
C LYS A 593 26.88 -28.84 -47.09
N LEU A 594 26.93 -28.16 -45.94
CA LEU A 594 28.01 -27.25 -45.56
C LEU A 594 28.76 -27.78 -44.34
N LEU A 595 30.06 -28.02 -44.51
CA LEU A 595 30.97 -28.34 -43.42
C LEU A 595 31.68 -27.06 -42.97
N ILE A 596 31.64 -26.77 -41.67
CA ILE A 596 32.25 -25.60 -41.04
C ILE A 596 33.36 -26.09 -40.11
N GLN A 597 34.60 -25.82 -40.50
CA GLN A 597 35.77 -26.04 -39.64
C GLN A 597 35.94 -24.85 -38.69
N PRO A 598 36.45 -25.03 -37.47
CA PRO A 598 36.75 -23.91 -36.58
C PRO A 598 37.86 -23.01 -37.13
N SER A 599 37.84 -21.73 -36.78
CA SER A 599 38.84 -20.75 -37.25
C SER A 599 40.22 -20.93 -36.62
N GLY A 600 40.31 -21.57 -35.45
CA GLY A 600 41.55 -21.71 -34.66
C GLY A 600 42.08 -23.14 -34.47
N SER A 601 41.43 -24.16 -35.02
CA SER A 601 41.89 -25.56 -34.93
C SER A 601 42.62 -26.02 -36.21
N LYS A 602 43.32 -27.15 -36.14
CA LYS A 602 43.97 -27.78 -37.30
C LYS A 602 42.90 -28.14 -38.34
N LYS A 603 42.93 -27.46 -39.49
CA LYS A 603 42.04 -27.75 -40.62
C LYS A 603 42.47 -29.05 -41.27
N ILE A 604 41.55 -30.01 -41.39
CA ILE A 604 41.85 -31.38 -41.84
C ILE A 604 41.47 -31.55 -43.31
N PHE A 605 40.28 -31.10 -43.71
CA PHE A 605 39.72 -31.41 -45.02
C PHE A 605 40.10 -30.41 -46.11
N ALA A 606 40.16 -29.13 -45.77
CA ALA A 606 40.49 -28.05 -46.71
C ALA A 606 41.02 -26.80 -45.98
N PRO A 607 41.77 -25.90 -46.65
CA PRO A 607 42.22 -24.63 -46.06
C PRO A 607 41.07 -23.66 -45.78
N SER A 608 39.94 -23.81 -46.48
CA SER A 608 38.74 -23.00 -46.27
C SER A 608 38.01 -23.38 -44.98
N GLN A 609 37.56 -22.38 -44.24
CA GLN A 609 36.74 -22.58 -43.04
C GLN A 609 35.37 -23.19 -43.38
N HIS A 610 34.81 -22.81 -44.52
CA HIS A 610 33.51 -23.24 -45.00
C HIS A 610 33.72 -24.09 -46.26
N ILE A 611 33.23 -25.32 -46.26
CA ILE A 611 33.32 -26.27 -47.38
C ILE A 611 31.89 -26.63 -47.81
N TYR A 612 31.54 -26.29 -49.03
CA TYR A 612 30.21 -26.52 -49.59
C TYR A 612 30.15 -27.85 -50.34
N ASN A 613 28.95 -28.40 -50.50
CA ASN A 613 28.66 -29.64 -51.22
C ASN A 613 29.33 -30.89 -50.62
N VAL A 614 29.42 -30.99 -49.30
CA VAL A 614 29.92 -32.19 -48.59
C VAL A 614 28.77 -33.22 -48.47
N PRO A 615 29.01 -34.54 -48.65
CA PRO A 615 30.30 -35.23 -48.81
C PRO A 615 30.90 -35.22 -50.23
N GLU A 616 30.12 -34.92 -51.26
CA GLU A 616 30.52 -35.18 -52.65
C GLU A 616 31.76 -34.37 -53.08
N ALA A 617 31.88 -33.12 -52.62
CA ALA A 617 33.03 -32.26 -52.90
C ALA A 617 34.34 -32.79 -52.30
N LEU A 618 34.29 -33.41 -51.12
CA LEU A 618 35.48 -33.97 -50.48
C LEU A 618 35.84 -35.34 -51.07
N ALA A 619 34.83 -36.19 -51.35
CA ALA A 619 35.04 -37.49 -51.96
C ALA A 619 35.59 -37.39 -53.40
N CYS A 620 35.11 -36.43 -54.19
CA CYS A 620 35.61 -36.19 -55.56
C CYS A 620 36.96 -35.46 -55.61
N SER A 621 37.43 -34.93 -54.49
CA SER A 621 38.74 -34.27 -54.39
C SER A 621 39.87 -35.28 -54.09
N ASP A 622 41.10 -34.81 -54.10
CA ASP A 622 42.26 -35.58 -53.63
C ASP A 622 42.30 -35.77 -52.10
N CYS A 623 41.32 -35.23 -51.36
CA CYS A 623 41.25 -35.30 -49.90
C CYS A 623 40.98 -36.72 -49.38
N VAL A 624 40.15 -37.50 -50.07
CA VAL A 624 39.79 -38.88 -49.66
C VAL A 624 40.40 -39.88 -50.63
N HIS A 625 41.10 -40.89 -50.11
CA HIS A 625 41.73 -41.92 -50.94
C HIS A 625 40.69 -42.62 -51.84
N PRO A 626 40.98 -42.90 -53.13
CA PRO A 626 40.00 -43.46 -54.07
C PRO A 626 39.26 -44.70 -53.58
N ALA A 627 39.95 -45.61 -52.89
CA ALA A 627 39.34 -46.83 -52.32
C ALA A 627 38.33 -46.57 -51.19
N CYS A 628 38.33 -45.37 -50.60
CA CYS A 628 37.49 -45.01 -49.46
C CYS A 628 36.34 -44.05 -49.82
N ARG A 629 36.25 -43.59 -51.07
CA ARG A 629 35.31 -42.52 -51.48
C ARG A 629 33.85 -42.90 -51.29
N ASP A 630 33.45 -44.08 -51.74
CA ASP A 630 32.06 -44.55 -51.63
C ASP A 630 31.65 -44.72 -50.17
N ALA A 631 32.49 -45.42 -49.38
CA ALA A 631 32.27 -45.60 -47.95
C ALA A 631 32.23 -44.26 -47.17
N PHE A 632 33.00 -43.26 -47.61
CA PHE A 632 33.00 -41.92 -47.00
C PHE A 632 31.69 -41.19 -47.26
N CYS A 633 31.17 -41.22 -48.50
CA CYS A 633 29.86 -40.66 -48.82
C CYS A 633 28.74 -41.36 -48.04
N ASP A 634 28.80 -42.69 -47.97
CA ASP A 634 27.83 -43.51 -47.24
C ASP A 634 27.70 -43.10 -45.78
N LEU A 635 28.81 -42.75 -45.11
CA LEU A 635 28.78 -42.26 -43.72
C LEU A 635 27.87 -41.02 -43.56
N PHE A 636 27.99 -40.04 -44.46
CA PHE A 636 27.21 -38.80 -44.41
C PHE A 636 25.74 -39.00 -44.82
N TYR A 637 25.44 -40.06 -45.58
CA TYR A 637 24.05 -40.45 -45.84
C TYR A 637 23.47 -41.23 -44.66
N GLN A 638 24.23 -42.16 -44.07
CA GLN A 638 23.81 -42.96 -42.92
C GLN A 638 23.45 -42.11 -41.70
N ILE A 639 24.18 -41.01 -41.43
CA ILE A 639 23.83 -40.15 -40.28
C ILE A 639 22.42 -39.54 -40.41
N GLN A 640 21.87 -39.43 -41.63
CA GLN A 640 20.52 -38.89 -41.81
C GLN A 640 19.48 -39.81 -41.20
N GLU A 641 19.63 -41.12 -41.43
CA GLU A 641 18.71 -42.16 -40.96
C GLU A 641 19.06 -42.67 -39.55
N ALA A 642 20.31 -42.53 -39.12
CA ALA A 642 20.76 -42.99 -37.80
C ALA A 642 20.12 -42.19 -36.65
N GLU A 643 19.82 -42.87 -35.54
CA GLU A 643 19.19 -42.26 -34.36
C GLU A 643 20.08 -41.21 -33.68
N SER A 644 21.40 -41.40 -33.65
CA SER A 644 22.29 -40.52 -32.88
C SER A 644 23.68 -40.33 -33.47
N MET A 645 24.40 -41.41 -33.83
CA MET A 645 25.81 -41.34 -34.21
C MET A 645 26.19 -42.40 -35.24
N VAL A 646 27.08 -42.04 -36.16
CA VAL A 646 27.74 -42.98 -37.09
C VAL A 646 29.25 -42.73 -37.10
N SER A 647 30.04 -43.77 -37.38
CA SER A 647 31.49 -43.66 -37.44
C SER A 647 32.06 -44.51 -38.57
N GLY A 648 33.13 -44.02 -39.20
CA GLY A 648 33.88 -44.75 -40.21
C GLY A 648 35.37 -44.43 -40.18
N VAL A 649 36.17 -45.27 -40.80
CA VAL A 649 37.63 -45.12 -40.88
C VAL A 649 38.02 -44.95 -42.34
N PHE A 650 38.75 -43.88 -42.63
CA PHE A 650 39.07 -43.48 -44.01
C PHE A 650 40.52 -43.03 -44.11
N GLN A 651 41.12 -43.26 -45.27
CA GLN A 651 42.40 -42.64 -45.60
C GLN A 651 42.16 -41.23 -46.14
N ILE A 652 42.66 -40.23 -45.40
CA ILE A 652 42.48 -38.82 -45.70
C ILE A 652 43.84 -38.17 -45.91
N ARG A 653 43.94 -37.40 -46.99
CA ARG A 653 45.14 -36.64 -47.33
C ARG A 653 45.25 -35.44 -46.41
N THR A 654 46.18 -35.53 -45.46
CA THR A 654 46.60 -34.42 -44.62
C THR A 654 47.42 -33.44 -45.44
N MET A 655 47.00 -32.17 -45.45
CA MET A 655 47.79 -31.09 -46.03
C MET A 655 48.97 -30.81 -45.10
N GLY A 656 50.13 -31.41 -45.37
CA GLY A 656 51.37 -31.16 -44.62
C GLY A 656 51.88 -29.73 -44.81
N THR A 657 52.60 -29.20 -43.82
CA THR A 657 53.47 -28.04 -44.00
C THR A 657 54.78 -28.49 -44.68
N PRO A 658 55.53 -27.60 -45.38
CA PRO A 658 56.68 -27.98 -46.21
C PRO A 658 57.86 -28.67 -45.50
N GLU A 659 57.84 -28.78 -44.16
CA GLU A 659 58.99 -29.14 -43.34
C GLU A 659 58.99 -30.59 -42.82
N VAL A 660 57.95 -31.40 -43.06
CA VAL A 660 57.87 -32.81 -42.62
C VAL A 660 57.40 -33.71 -43.77
N PRO A 661 58.10 -34.83 -44.10
CA PRO A 661 57.62 -35.79 -45.09
C PRO A 661 56.45 -36.58 -44.48
N VAL A 662 55.23 -36.11 -44.72
CA VAL A 662 53.99 -36.82 -44.33
C VAL A 662 53.64 -37.82 -45.45
N PRO A 663 53.26 -39.07 -45.16
CA PRO A 663 52.65 -39.95 -46.16
C PRO A 663 51.44 -39.25 -46.81
N PRO A 664 51.14 -39.51 -48.10
CA PRO A 664 50.09 -38.79 -48.83
C PRO A 664 48.68 -38.98 -48.24
N TYR A 665 48.49 -39.98 -47.39
CA TYR A 665 47.25 -40.26 -46.68
C TYR A 665 47.54 -40.73 -45.26
N THR A 666 46.72 -40.29 -44.32
CA THR A 666 46.70 -40.72 -42.91
C THR A 666 45.39 -41.44 -42.61
N TRP A 667 45.42 -42.47 -41.76
CA TRP A 667 44.19 -43.12 -41.30
C TRP A 667 43.45 -42.22 -40.31
N MET A 668 42.25 -41.81 -40.69
CA MET A 668 41.38 -40.95 -39.88
C MET A 668 40.10 -41.69 -39.53
N ARG A 669 39.73 -41.68 -38.25
CA ARG A 669 38.39 -42.05 -37.79
C ARG A 669 37.51 -40.81 -37.82
N ILE A 670 36.40 -40.86 -38.54
CA ILE A 670 35.41 -39.79 -38.57
C ILE A 670 34.14 -40.29 -37.90
N THR A 671 33.65 -39.48 -36.96
CA THR A 671 32.40 -39.71 -36.24
C THR A 671 31.48 -38.52 -36.44
N LEU A 672 30.23 -38.77 -36.83
CA LEU A 672 29.18 -37.76 -36.94
C LEU A 672 28.13 -38.01 -35.87
N THR A 673 27.79 -36.98 -35.10
CA THR A 673 26.84 -37.07 -33.98
C THR A 673 25.78 -35.98 -34.06
N LYS A 674 24.50 -36.36 -33.99
CA LYS A 674 23.37 -35.45 -33.88
C LYS A 674 23.28 -34.87 -32.46
N VAL A 675 23.22 -33.55 -32.36
CA VAL A 675 23.01 -32.82 -31.09
C VAL A 675 21.62 -32.21 -31.12
N PHE A 676 20.82 -32.53 -30.12
CA PHE A 676 19.45 -32.06 -29.96
C PHE A 676 19.36 -31.00 -28.86
N ASP A 677 18.35 -30.15 -28.93
CA ASP A 677 17.99 -29.23 -27.84
C ASP A 677 17.15 -29.93 -26.75
N GLU A 678 16.82 -29.21 -25.67
CA GLU A 678 16.02 -29.73 -24.55
C GLU A 678 14.59 -30.15 -24.96
N SER A 679 14.10 -29.68 -26.11
CA SER A 679 12.78 -30.03 -26.66
C SER A 679 12.81 -31.25 -27.60
N GLY A 680 14.01 -31.80 -27.84
CA GLY A 680 14.23 -32.92 -28.75
C GLY A 680 14.37 -32.52 -30.22
N ALA A 681 14.45 -31.23 -30.54
CA ALA A 681 14.68 -30.77 -31.90
C ALA A 681 16.19 -30.80 -32.24
N LEU A 682 16.52 -31.20 -33.47
CA LEU A 682 17.91 -31.28 -33.92
C LEU A 682 18.52 -29.86 -33.97
N LEU A 683 19.50 -29.62 -33.11
CA LEU A 683 20.21 -28.34 -33.00
C LEU A 683 21.37 -28.26 -34.01
N ARG A 684 22.18 -29.32 -34.14
CA ARG A 684 23.30 -29.41 -35.11
C ARG A 684 23.84 -30.84 -35.25
N ILE A 685 24.68 -31.06 -36.25
CA ILE A 685 25.50 -32.29 -36.37
C ILE A 685 26.96 -31.91 -36.12
N LEU A 686 27.61 -32.56 -35.16
CA LEU A 686 29.02 -32.41 -34.88
C LEU A 686 29.81 -33.54 -35.53
N GLY A 687 30.85 -33.17 -36.27
CA GLY A 687 31.86 -34.08 -36.80
C GLY A 687 33.11 -34.08 -35.93
N VAL A 688 33.59 -35.27 -35.60
CA VAL A 688 34.85 -35.52 -34.91
C VAL A 688 35.78 -36.24 -35.89
N SER A 689 37.02 -35.79 -36.01
CA SER A 689 38.04 -36.46 -36.81
C SER A 689 39.25 -36.75 -35.95
N GLU A 690 39.62 -38.02 -35.83
CA GLU A 690 40.71 -38.52 -35.00
C GLU A 690 41.76 -39.21 -35.86
N ASP A 691 43.03 -38.86 -35.67
CA ASP A 691 44.17 -39.54 -36.31
C ASP A 691 44.47 -40.86 -35.59
N ILE A 692 44.40 -41.98 -36.33
CA ILE A 692 44.56 -43.35 -35.80
C ILE A 692 45.74 -44.10 -36.45
N ASP A 693 46.68 -43.39 -37.07
CA ASP A 693 47.80 -43.98 -37.80
C ASP A 693 48.74 -44.80 -36.88
N GLU A 694 48.95 -44.33 -35.66
CA GLU A 694 49.70 -45.07 -34.62
C GLU A 694 49.00 -46.37 -34.22
N GLU A 695 47.67 -46.38 -34.11
CA GLU A 695 46.89 -47.58 -33.79
C GLU A 695 47.05 -48.64 -34.88
N MET A 696 46.96 -48.22 -36.14
CA MET A 696 47.07 -49.10 -37.31
C MET A 696 48.49 -49.66 -37.46
N SER A 697 49.52 -48.83 -37.28
CA SER A 697 50.93 -49.25 -37.35
C SER A 697 51.38 -50.10 -36.14
N PHE A 698 50.72 -50.00 -34.98
CA PHE A 698 50.93 -50.91 -33.86
C PHE A 698 50.41 -52.33 -34.16
N ARG A 699 49.24 -52.44 -34.80
CA ARG A 699 48.67 -53.75 -35.21
C ARG A 699 49.59 -54.51 -36.16
N GLU A 700 50.24 -53.84 -37.10
CA GLU A 700 51.19 -54.49 -38.02
C GLU A 700 52.44 -55.02 -37.30
N ARG A 701 53.02 -54.22 -36.39
CA ARG A 701 54.20 -54.64 -35.59
C ARG A 701 53.91 -55.85 -34.70
N ALA A 702 52.68 -55.99 -34.21
CA ALA A 702 52.25 -57.13 -33.38
C ALA A 702 52.24 -58.48 -34.12
N THR A 703 52.39 -58.50 -35.46
CA THR A 703 52.43 -59.73 -36.27
C THR A 703 53.82 -60.27 -36.55
N LYS A 704 54.88 -59.56 -36.16
CA LYS A 704 56.28 -59.90 -36.47
C LYS A 704 57.09 -60.23 -35.22
N ASP A 705 58.16 -61.00 -35.39
CA ASP A 705 59.19 -61.23 -34.36
C ASP A 705 60.09 -60.00 -34.25
N SER A 706 60.28 -59.50 -33.03
CA SER A 706 60.98 -58.24 -32.77
C SER A 706 62.46 -58.23 -33.16
N LEU A 707 63.11 -59.40 -33.20
CA LEU A 707 64.53 -59.51 -33.54
C LEU A 707 64.75 -59.74 -35.04
N THR A 708 64.01 -60.67 -35.63
CA THR A 708 64.25 -61.13 -37.01
C THR A 708 63.36 -60.47 -38.04
N ASN A 709 62.31 -59.74 -37.62
CA ASN A 709 61.29 -59.12 -38.48
C ASN A 709 60.51 -60.13 -39.37
N LEU A 710 60.68 -61.43 -39.12
CA LEU A 710 59.87 -62.51 -39.68
C LEU A 710 58.48 -62.55 -39.02
N LEU A 711 57.56 -63.37 -39.52
CA LEU A 711 56.30 -63.58 -38.81
C LEU A 711 56.58 -64.17 -37.42
N ASN A 712 55.80 -63.75 -36.43
CA ASN A 712 55.76 -64.46 -35.15
C ASN A 712 54.87 -65.70 -35.23
N ARG A 713 54.99 -66.57 -34.24
CA ARG A 713 54.25 -67.85 -34.17
C ARG A 713 52.74 -67.70 -34.34
N ALA A 714 52.13 -66.66 -33.76
CA ALA A 714 50.68 -66.45 -33.84
C ALA A 714 50.24 -66.07 -35.26
N ALA A 715 50.92 -65.08 -35.87
CA ALA A 715 50.63 -64.63 -37.22
C ALA A 715 50.90 -65.70 -38.28
N PHE A 716 51.97 -66.48 -38.12
CA PHE A 716 52.29 -67.61 -38.99
C PHE A 716 51.19 -68.66 -38.96
N ARG A 717 50.80 -69.14 -37.76
CA ARG A 717 49.72 -70.13 -37.61
C ARG A 717 48.42 -69.64 -38.23
N GLN A 718 48.02 -68.39 -37.96
CA GLN A 718 46.80 -67.82 -38.50
C GLN A 718 46.81 -67.82 -40.04
N ARG A 719 47.91 -67.34 -40.66
CA ARG A 719 48.03 -67.27 -42.12
C ARG A 719 48.11 -68.64 -42.78
N THR A 720 48.80 -69.60 -42.15
CA THR A 720 48.85 -70.99 -42.64
C THR A 720 47.48 -71.65 -42.56
N VAL A 721 46.76 -71.51 -41.45
CA VAL A 721 45.38 -72.04 -41.30
C VAL A 721 44.44 -71.41 -42.32
N GLN A 722 44.53 -70.09 -42.53
CA GLN A 722 43.74 -69.40 -43.54
C GLN A 722 44.02 -69.95 -44.94
N TYR A 723 45.28 -70.06 -45.34
CA TYR A 723 45.65 -70.60 -46.64
C TYR A 723 45.15 -72.04 -46.83
N LEU A 724 45.34 -72.92 -45.83
CA LEU A 724 44.87 -74.30 -45.87
C LEU A 724 43.33 -74.40 -45.95
N SER A 725 42.60 -73.46 -45.33
CA SER A 725 41.13 -73.40 -45.40
C SER A 725 40.60 -72.89 -46.75
N GLU A 726 41.34 -71.99 -47.40
CA GLU A 726 40.98 -71.44 -48.71
C GLU A 726 41.28 -72.41 -49.86
N HIS A 727 42.19 -73.36 -49.66
CA HIS A 727 42.70 -74.28 -50.69
C HIS A 727 42.54 -75.77 -50.30
N SER A 728 41.46 -76.13 -49.60
CA SER A 728 41.25 -77.49 -49.07
C SER A 728 41.05 -78.58 -50.14
N ASP A 729 40.59 -78.20 -51.33
CA ASP A 729 40.16 -79.11 -52.41
C ASP A 729 41.13 -79.14 -53.63
N ASP A 730 42.29 -78.49 -53.55
CA ASP A 730 43.24 -78.42 -54.68
C ASP A 730 44.17 -79.64 -54.78
N ASP A 731 44.48 -80.08 -56.00
CA ASP A 731 45.48 -81.14 -56.33
C ASP A 731 46.94 -80.68 -56.09
N VAL A 732 47.10 -79.49 -55.50
CA VAL A 732 48.36 -78.80 -55.23
C VAL A 732 48.73 -79.00 -53.75
N GLY A 733 49.92 -79.54 -53.49
CA GLY A 733 50.40 -79.78 -52.12
C GLY A 733 50.95 -78.52 -51.44
N ALA A 734 51.20 -78.63 -50.14
CA ALA A 734 51.95 -77.65 -49.37
C ALA A 734 53.07 -78.33 -48.61
N ALA A 735 54.15 -77.59 -48.34
CA ALA A 735 55.29 -78.12 -47.61
C ALA A 735 55.60 -77.26 -46.38
N MET A 736 55.95 -77.91 -45.28
CA MET A 736 56.39 -77.25 -44.06
C MET A 736 57.80 -77.68 -43.71
N PHE A 737 58.65 -76.69 -43.43
CA PHE A 737 60.00 -76.85 -42.96
C PHE A 737 60.07 -76.44 -41.49
N LEU A 738 60.73 -77.24 -40.68
CA LEU A 738 61.12 -76.91 -39.31
C LEU A 738 62.64 -76.93 -39.24
N ILE A 739 63.22 -75.86 -38.71
CA ILE A 739 64.65 -75.59 -38.78
C ILE A 739 65.10 -75.18 -37.39
N ASP A 740 66.13 -75.83 -36.88
CA ASP A 740 66.68 -75.56 -35.56
C ASP A 740 68.20 -75.43 -35.65
N ILE A 741 68.74 -74.41 -34.98
CA ILE A 741 70.19 -74.13 -34.97
C ILE A 741 70.87 -75.11 -34.01
N ASP A 742 71.77 -75.93 -34.53
CA ASP A 742 72.44 -76.95 -33.74
C ASP A 742 73.34 -76.32 -32.66
N ASN A 743 73.19 -76.80 -31.42
CA ASN A 743 73.98 -76.36 -30.26
C ASN A 743 73.83 -74.86 -29.92
N PHE A 744 72.74 -74.19 -30.32
CA PHE A 744 72.57 -72.76 -30.10
C PHE A 744 72.71 -72.31 -28.64
N LYS A 745 72.24 -73.12 -27.69
CA LYS A 745 72.45 -72.85 -26.25
C LYS A 745 73.93 -72.78 -25.89
N GLN A 746 74.76 -73.68 -26.41
CA GLN A 746 76.21 -73.66 -26.17
C GLN A 746 76.85 -72.42 -26.81
N ILE A 747 76.38 -72.00 -27.98
CA ILE A 747 76.85 -70.77 -28.63
C ILE A 747 76.53 -69.56 -27.74
N ASN A 748 75.32 -69.48 -27.20
CA ASN A 748 74.94 -68.41 -26.27
C ASN A 748 75.73 -68.45 -24.96
N ASP A 749 75.95 -69.63 -24.40
CA ASP A 749 76.69 -69.82 -23.15
C ASP A 749 78.18 -69.45 -23.31
N LEU A 750 78.76 -69.64 -24.50
CA LEU A 750 80.17 -69.35 -24.81
C LEU A 750 80.41 -67.91 -25.29
N CYS A 751 79.56 -67.41 -26.18
CA CYS A 751 79.76 -66.15 -26.91
C CYS A 751 78.84 -65.01 -26.44
N GLY A 752 77.87 -65.31 -25.56
CA GLY A 752 76.86 -64.36 -25.09
C GLY A 752 75.67 -64.21 -26.04
N HIS A 753 74.54 -63.78 -25.48
CA HIS A 753 73.26 -63.67 -26.19
C HIS A 753 73.29 -62.70 -27.38
N SER A 754 74.07 -61.62 -27.34
CA SER A 754 74.18 -60.68 -28.46
C SER A 754 74.73 -61.34 -29.73
N ILE A 755 75.67 -62.28 -29.59
CA ILE A 755 76.19 -63.07 -30.70
C ILE A 755 75.14 -64.09 -31.19
N GLY A 756 74.39 -64.70 -30.27
CA GLY A 756 73.24 -65.54 -30.63
C GLY A 756 72.19 -64.78 -31.43
N ASP A 757 71.90 -63.54 -31.06
CA ASP A 757 70.95 -62.67 -31.77
C ASP A 757 71.43 -62.34 -33.19
N GLU A 758 72.71 -62.05 -33.39
CA GLU A 758 73.30 -61.87 -34.73
C GLU A 758 73.13 -63.13 -35.60
N ILE A 759 73.30 -64.32 -35.01
CA ILE A 759 73.13 -65.60 -35.71
C ILE A 759 71.67 -65.81 -36.10
N LEU A 760 70.73 -65.52 -35.19
CA LEU A 760 69.29 -65.60 -35.47
C LEU A 760 68.88 -64.68 -36.62
N VAL A 761 69.42 -63.46 -36.67
CA VAL A 761 69.21 -62.52 -37.77
C VAL A 761 69.82 -63.04 -39.07
N ALA A 762 71.02 -63.60 -39.04
CA ALA A 762 71.67 -64.18 -40.22
C ALA A 762 70.88 -65.37 -40.78
N VAL A 763 70.38 -66.26 -39.92
CA VAL A 763 69.49 -67.37 -40.31
C VAL A 763 68.20 -66.84 -40.93
N ALA A 764 67.57 -65.83 -40.32
CA ALA A 764 66.36 -65.22 -40.86
C ALA A 764 66.56 -64.61 -42.26
N GLN A 765 67.68 -63.91 -42.47
CA GLN A 765 68.06 -63.35 -43.77
C GLN A 765 68.34 -64.45 -44.80
N ALA A 766 69.01 -65.53 -44.39
CA ALA A 766 69.25 -66.68 -45.26
C ALA A 766 67.93 -67.35 -45.68
N LEU A 767 66.94 -67.45 -44.78
CA LEU A 767 65.61 -67.96 -45.12
C LEU A 767 64.90 -67.03 -46.11
N LEU A 768 64.87 -65.72 -45.86
CA LEU A 768 64.26 -64.75 -46.79
C LEU A 768 64.90 -64.78 -48.19
N ALA A 769 66.20 -65.05 -48.28
CA ALA A 769 66.91 -65.16 -49.56
C ALA A 769 66.63 -66.48 -50.31
N ASN A 770 66.26 -67.55 -49.60
CA ASN A 770 66.09 -68.89 -50.17
C ASN A 770 64.62 -69.26 -50.50
N PHE A 771 63.65 -68.52 -49.96
CA PHE A 771 62.22 -68.74 -50.16
C PHE A 771 61.55 -67.55 -50.88
N ARG A 772 60.36 -67.75 -51.44
CA ARG A 772 59.66 -66.73 -52.24
C ARG A 772 59.00 -65.70 -51.31
N SER A 773 58.72 -64.50 -51.82
CA SER A 773 58.00 -63.45 -51.06
C SER A 773 56.58 -63.84 -50.64
N ASP A 774 56.00 -64.85 -51.29
CA ASP A 774 54.68 -65.40 -50.96
C ASP A 774 54.74 -66.58 -49.97
N ASP A 775 55.91 -67.17 -49.75
CA ASP A 775 56.11 -68.19 -48.71
C ASP A 775 56.04 -67.55 -47.33
N LEU A 776 55.49 -68.27 -46.34
CA LEU A 776 55.44 -67.77 -44.98
C LEU A 776 56.71 -68.20 -44.25
N ILE A 777 57.43 -67.24 -43.67
CA ILE A 777 58.66 -67.49 -42.92
C ILE A 777 58.45 -66.95 -41.51
N CYS A 778 58.73 -67.79 -40.51
CA CYS A 778 58.46 -67.49 -39.11
C CYS A 778 59.62 -67.93 -38.22
N ARG A 779 59.89 -67.13 -37.18
CA ARG A 779 60.64 -67.59 -36.01
C ARG A 779 59.63 -68.00 -34.94
N LEU A 780 59.63 -69.27 -34.57
CA LEU A 780 58.69 -69.83 -33.59
C LEU A 780 59.03 -69.40 -32.16
N GLY A 781 60.32 -69.24 -31.89
CA GLY A 781 60.91 -68.85 -30.61
C GLY A 781 62.27 -69.51 -30.42
N GLY A 782 63.14 -68.93 -29.59
CA GLY A 782 64.49 -69.47 -29.37
C GLY A 782 65.30 -69.53 -30.67
N ASP A 783 65.81 -70.72 -30.98
CA ASP A 783 66.56 -71.13 -32.17
C ASP A 783 65.73 -71.79 -33.28
N GLU A 784 64.40 -71.85 -33.10
CA GLU A 784 63.51 -72.55 -34.03
C GLU A 784 62.87 -71.61 -35.07
N PHE A 785 63.00 -72.01 -36.33
CA PHE A 785 62.40 -71.35 -37.48
C PHE A 785 61.48 -72.33 -38.21
N THR A 786 60.48 -71.78 -38.88
CA THR A 786 59.61 -72.55 -39.75
C THR A 786 59.32 -71.81 -41.04
N VAL A 787 59.17 -72.57 -42.11
CA VAL A 787 58.76 -72.06 -43.41
C VAL A 787 57.60 -72.88 -43.92
N PHE A 788 56.58 -72.21 -44.40
CA PHE A 788 55.46 -72.83 -45.10
C PHE A 788 55.50 -72.41 -46.57
N MET A 789 55.81 -73.37 -47.42
CA MET A 789 55.81 -73.19 -48.87
C MET A 789 54.43 -73.51 -49.43
N LYS A 790 53.89 -72.56 -50.19
CA LYS A 790 52.61 -72.69 -50.88
C LYS A 790 52.80 -73.29 -52.27
N HIS A 791 51.72 -73.84 -52.82
CA HIS A 791 51.63 -74.27 -54.22
C HIS A 791 52.72 -75.25 -54.70
N ILE A 792 52.89 -76.39 -54.03
CA ILE A 792 53.91 -77.41 -54.33
C ILE A 792 53.33 -78.57 -55.15
N CYS A 793 53.90 -78.84 -56.32
CA CYS A 793 53.41 -79.89 -57.23
C CYS A 793 54.21 -81.20 -57.10
N HIS A 794 55.53 -81.12 -56.91
CA HIS A 794 56.43 -82.29 -56.88
C HIS A 794 57.28 -82.37 -55.61
N VAL A 795 57.46 -83.59 -55.08
CA VAL A 795 58.31 -83.86 -53.90
C VAL A 795 59.78 -83.46 -54.12
N ASP A 796 60.24 -83.48 -55.37
CA ASP A 796 61.59 -83.06 -55.74
C ASP A 796 61.82 -81.57 -55.48
N GLU A 797 60.79 -80.72 -55.52
CA GLU A 797 60.90 -79.29 -55.20
C GLU A 797 61.28 -79.08 -53.74
N VAL A 798 60.61 -79.81 -52.84
CA VAL A 798 60.85 -79.77 -51.39
C VAL A 798 62.21 -80.39 -51.07
N THR A 799 62.54 -81.50 -51.72
CA THR A 799 63.83 -82.20 -51.54
C THR A 799 65.01 -81.32 -51.97
N ASN A 800 64.94 -80.72 -53.16
CA ASN A 800 65.97 -79.80 -53.66
C ASN A 800 66.08 -78.54 -52.79
N LYS A 801 64.94 -78.03 -52.31
CA LYS A 801 64.92 -76.88 -51.39
C LYS A 801 65.56 -77.23 -50.05
N ALA A 802 65.24 -78.37 -49.46
CA ALA A 802 65.86 -78.85 -48.20
C ALA A 802 67.38 -79.00 -48.35
N LYS A 803 67.84 -79.59 -49.46
CA LYS A 803 69.27 -79.74 -49.76
C LYS A 803 69.97 -78.39 -49.91
N THR A 804 69.41 -77.48 -50.69
CA THR A 804 69.94 -76.13 -50.89
C THR A 804 69.99 -75.36 -49.57
N LEU A 805 68.93 -75.47 -48.77
CA LEU A 805 68.80 -74.79 -47.50
C LEU A 805 69.84 -75.31 -46.48
N SER A 806 70.09 -76.62 -46.41
CA SER A 806 71.11 -77.18 -45.52
C SER A 806 72.53 -76.66 -45.82
N GLN A 807 72.81 -76.31 -47.07
CA GLN A 807 74.08 -75.69 -47.47
C GLN A 807 74.08 -74.18 -47.19
N ALA A 808 72.96 -73.50 -47.42
CA ALA A 808 72.83 -72.06 -47.20
C ALA A 808 72.80 -71.65 -45.73
N LEU A 809 72.46 -72.59 -44.83
CA LEU A 809 72.43 -72.39 -43.38
C LEU A 809 73.73 -72.83 -42.68
N LEU A 810 74.82 -72.95 -43.44
CA LEU A 810 76.15 -73.24 -42.92
C LEU A 810 76.93 -71.92 -42.76
N PHE A 811 77.18 -71.50 -41.52
CA PHE A 811 77.91 -70.25 -41.24
C PHE A 811 79.21 -70.55 -40.49
N GLN A 812 80.34 -70.06 -41.00
CA GLN A 812 81.63 -70.11 -40.30
C GLN A 812 81.86 -68.79 -39.55
N ARG A 813 82.12 -68.86 -38.24
CA ARG A 813 82.52 -67.69 -37.47
C ARG A 813 83.65 -68.06 -36.51
N GLU A 814 84.83 -67.48 -36.73
CA GLU A 814 86.06 -67.78 -35.99
C GLU A 814 86.28 -69.31 -35.87
N ASP A 815 86.30 -69.82 -34.63
CA ASP A 815 86.59 -71.21 -34.28
C ASP A 815 85.35 -72.13 -34.26
N PHE A 816 84.15 -71.63 -34.58
CA PHE A 816 82.90 -72.40 -34.55
C PHE A 816 82.20 -72.46 -35.91
N LEU A 817 81.72 -73.65 -36.24
CA LEU A 817 80.84 -73.90 -37.38
C LEU A 817 79.39 -73.95 -36.89
N ILE A 818 78.55 -73.04 -37.38
CA ILE A 818 77.12 -72.99 -37.09
C ILE A 818 76.42 -73.83 -38.15
N THR A 819 75.68 -74.83 -37.69
CA THR A 819 74.92 -75.75 -38.52
C THR A 819 73.46 -75.73 -38.10
N CYS A 820 72.55 -76.07 -39.02
CA CYS A 820 71.13 -76.23 -38.71
C CYS A 820 70.66 -77.64 -39.05
N SER A 821 69.76 -78.17 -38.24
CA SER A 821 69.03 -79.39 -38.54
C SER A 821 67.67 -79.02 -39.16
N VAL A 822 67.36 -79.58 -40.33
CA VAL A 822 66.14 -79.25 -41.09
C VAL A 822 65.21 -80.46 -41.24
N GLY A 823 63.99 -80.34 -40.75
CA GLY A 823 62.91 -81.27 -41.03
C GLY A 823 61.97 -80.71 -42.08
N ALA A 824 61.61 -81.50 -43.08
CA ALA A 824 60.61 -81.12 -44.06
C ALA A 824 59.50 -82.18 -44.13
N VAL A 825 58.27 -81.73 -44.40
CA VAL A 825 57.15 -82.58 -44.79
C VAL A 825 56.45 -81.97 -45.99
N ILE A 826 55.98 -82.82 -46.89
CA ILE A 826 55.05 -82.46 -47.96
C ILE A 826 53.75 -83.23 -47.75
N LYS A 827 52.60 -82.57 -47.85
CA LYS A 827 51.31 -83.25 -47.93
C LYS A 827 50.47 -82.67 -49.07
N LYS A 828 49.71 -83.55 -49.72
CA LYS A 828 48.66 -83.20 -50.68
C LYS A 828 47.31 -83.28 -49.99
N ALA A 829 46.46 -82.27 -50.17
CA ALA A 829 45.06 -82.11 -49.73
C ALA A 829 44.73 -82.49 -48.25
N ASN A 830 43.82 -81.76 -47.62
CA ASN A 830 43.28 -82.05 -46.27
C ASN A 830 44.30 -82.15 -45.11
N ALA A 831 45.47 -81.49 -45.19
CA ALA A 831 46.41 -81.44 -44.08
C ALA A 831 46.06 -80.28 -43.12
N SER A 832 45.99 -80.55 -41.81
CA SER A 832 45.89 -79.48 -40.81
C SER A 832 47.26 -78.86 -40.51
N TYR A 833 47.27 -77.64 -39.96
CA TYR A 833 48.50 -77.02 -39.46
C TYR A 833 49.23 -77.94 -38.46
N GLU A 834 48.51 -78.56 -37.54
CA GLU A 834 49.09 -79.43 -36.50
C GLU A 834 49.73 -80.69 -37.13
N ASP A 835 49.11 -81.25 -38.17
CA ASP A 835 49.67 -82.39 -38.88
C ASP A 835 50.98 -82.04 -39.56
N LEU A 836 51.03 -80.92 -40.29
CA LEU A 836 52.26 -80.48 -40.97
C LEU A 836 53.37 -80.18 -39.96
N TYR A 837 53.03 -79.47 -38.88
CA TYR A 837 54.00 -79.13 -37.84
C TYR A 837 54.57 -80.39 -37.18
N TRP A 838 53.71 -81.33 -36.78
CA TRP A 838 54.13 -82.55 -36.10
C TRP A 838 55.02 -83.45 -36.97
N HIS A 839 54.72 -83.56 -38.28
CA HIS A 839 55.56 -84.34 -39.20
C HIS A 839 56.88 -83.62 -39.50
N ALA A 840 56.88 -82.30 -39.69
CA ALA A 840 58.11 -81.53 -39.89
C ALA A 840 59.04 -81.61 -38.66
N ASP A 841 58.49 -81.54 -37.45
CA ASP A 841 59.23 -81.69 -36.20
C ASP A 841 59.87 -83.08 -36.07
N ARG A 842 59.09 -84.15 -36.34
CA ARG A 842 59.65 -85.51 -36.36
C ARG A 842 60.76 -85.67 -37.39
N ALA A 843 60.63 -85.06 -38.55
CA ALA A 843 61.68 -85.08 -39.57
C ALA A 843 62.95 -84.35 -39.06
N MET A 844 62.80 -83.18 -38.44
CA MET A 844 63.91 -82.41 -37.88
C MET A 844 64.61 -83.19 -36.76
N TYR A 845 63.85 -83.86 -35.90
CA TYR A 845 64.39 -84.72 -34.86
C TYR A 845 65.20 -85.90 -35.43
N GLN A 846 64.77 -86.48 -36.55
CA GLN A 846 65.55 -87.50 -37.26
C GLN A 846 66.87 -86.93 -37.78
N ALA A 847 66.87 -85.73 -38.36
CA ALA A 847 68.09 -85.06 -38.79
C ALA A 847 69.07 -84.82 -37.62
N LYS A 848 68.57 -84.43 -36.45
CA LYS A 848 69.39 -84.29 -35.23
C LYS A 848 70.00 -85.63 -34.77
N ARG A 849 69.24 -86.73 -34.81
CA ARG A 849 69.71 -88.06 -34.39
C ARG A 849 70.78 -88.66 -35.30
N HIS A 850 70.76 -88.33 -36.59
CA HIS A 850 71.72 -88.87 -37.56
C HIS A 850 73.04 -88.08 -37.61
N GLY A 851 73.32 -87.23 -36.61
CA GLY A 851 74.59 -86.50 -36.50
C GLY A 851 74.51 -84.98 -36.72
N LYS A 852 73.30 -84.39 -36.77
CA LYS A 852 73.08 -82.94 -36.98
C LYS A 852 73.60 -82.45 -38.35
N ASN A 853 73.51 -81.14 -38.64
CA ASN A 853 73.98 -80.53 -39.90
C ASN A 853 73.45 -81.22 -41.18
N GLN A 854 72.18 -81.59 -41.17
CA GLN A 854 71.57 -82.29 -42.30
C GLN A 854 70.07 -82.05 -42.33
N TRP A 855 69.44 -82.56 -43.38
CA TRP A 855 68.00 -82.50 -43.54
C TRP A 855 67.39 -83.90 -43.57
N HIS A 856 66.11 -84.00 -43.21
CA HIS A 856 65.31 -85.20 -43.37
C HIS A 856 63.93 -84.80 -43.91
N LEU A 857 63.43 -85.58 -44.85
CA LEU A 857 62.10 -85.40 -45.44
C LEU A 857 61.21 -86.57 -45.05
N LEU A 858 60.04 -86.29 -44.51
CA LEU A 858 58.95 -87.26 -44.38
C LEU A 858 57.93 -86.99 -45.48
N SER A 859 57.69 -87.99 -46.33
CA SER A 859 56.64 -87.97 -47.35
C SER A 859 55.36 -88.60 -46.83
#